data_AF-A0A7Y4JTF3-F1
#
_entry.id   AF-A0A7Y4JTF3-F1
#
_cell.length_a   1.000
_cell.length_b   1.000
_cell.length_c   1.000
_cell.angle_alpha   90.00
_cell.angle_beta   90.00
_cell.angle_gamma   90.00
#
_symmetry.space_group_name_H-M   'P 1'
#
loop_
_entity.id
_entity.type
_entity.pdbx_description
1 polymer ?
#
loop_
_entity_poly.entity_id
_entity_poly.type
_entity_poly.pdbx_seq_one_letter_code
_entity_poly.pdbx_strand_id
1 'polypeptide(L)'
;MTSSDSVSMPAKPKIGMGNVLGEVRGEKDKTMLSSAFIETASYEALVHRNDYNFVVGRRGAGKSALFFKVAGELKKTAIHLVEEKPDEETIAVFQDVLKKIAPDYRTARIVTRLVWKGQLLTSALRGLRDHYKSKRLGAIDFIEGYIARHKDVFDRRGTARSLYILQQSIRRSASPAELPVEIANYYELGKLQEIVSSALSQLGKRVVVMYDGLDEGWIPTPIATAILGGLAKIAADFADANSGIHCILFVRDNMFRALAQFDDDFTRNIEGSAMRLHWDEESLLALVAARLRVTLSLSGESDIKVWNRFAHRELRNREGFLRCLKYTLYRPRDIIVLLNKAYAVASLAGRSEIVESDLEATATSISKSRYEDLLKEYDEVLPGLGLFASIFHGRPAVDTYGNVLKVLDAAVVQNDKLGAGVRDFALLGSGREIFSALYSVGFLGAAELGGDRFSFCHDGNNSNISSLDPQKKTIVHPCYWKALEIVSELAPEDVLIHLDDEESETQVGPVVEAELQDLRVKRLGQIAEEFHRIPLGAHDAHHLERWVQSAMQMLFSESITHVELRPNNEVPLSRDLLATNMAERGFWKRVLQDYGVRQVVALIRNEAEFTEEDLRQAARVSYEKSGRLTLLITRAENEGLTLTERKWIKDVKEKEGRLVLVVPAFLIARAQSKLRAKKKRIDYADDLLTKRLDTYERSYL
;
A
#
# COMPACT_ATOMS: atom_id res chain seq x y z
N MET A 1 67.58 2.19 38.65
CA MET A 1 67.33 1.72 37.27
C MET A 1 66.00 1.00 37.27
N THR A 2 64.97 1.65 36.73
CA THR A 2 63.60 1.14 36.66
C THR A 2 63.26 0.66 35.25
N SER A 3 62.36 -0.32 35.22
CA SER A 3 61.43 -0.70 34.14
C SER A 3 61.95 -1.48 32.93
N SER A 4 61.37 -2.65 32.67
CA SER A 4 60.23 -2.73 31.73
C SER A 4 59.60 -4.13 31.76
N ASP A 5 58.58 -4.31 32.61
CA ASP A 5 57.63 -5.41 32.45
C ASP A 5 56.67 -5.06 31.31
N SER A 6 56.83 -5.76 30.18
CA SER A 6 55.91 -5.70 29.05
C SER A 6 54.61 -6.40 29.43
N VAL A 7 53.60 -5.62 29.84
CA VAL A 7 52.23 -6.12 30.02
C VAL A 7 51.69 -6.54 28.65
N SER A 8 51.58 -7.85 28.41
CA SER A 8 50.89 -8.39 27.23
C SER A 8 49.41 -8.03 27.32
N MET A 9 48.89 -7.28 26.34
CA MET A 9 47.45 -7.08 26.21
C MET A 9 46.76 -8.44 26.04
N PRO A 10 45.64 -8.71 26.73
CA PRO A 10 44.89 -9.95 26.53
C PRO A 10 44.45 -10.06 25.07
N ALA A 11 44.64 -11.24 24.48
CA ALA A 11 44.16 -11.54 23.13
C ALA A 11 42.66 -11.25 23.04
N LYS A 12 42.25 -10.47 22.03
CA LYS A 12 40.83 -10.16 21.80
C LYS A 12 40.04 -11.48 21.70
N PRO A 13 38.87 -11.60 22.36
CA PRO A 13 38.07 -12.81 22.30
C PRO A 13 37.72 -13.13 20.84
N LYS A 14 38.02 -14.37 20.40
CA LYS A 14 37.60 -14.85 19.07
C LYS A 14 36.09 -15.06 19.10
N ILE A 15 35.35 -14.15 18.50
CA ILE A 15 33.92 -14.32 18.23
C ILE A 15 33.78 -15.40 17.15
N GLY A 16 32.91 -16.38 17.36
CA GLY A 16 32.63 -17.43 16.37
C GLY A 16 32.02 -16.86 15.08
N MET A 17 32.22 -17.57 13.96
CA MET A 17 31.60 -17.22 12.68
C MET A 17 30.06 -17.34 12.78
N GLY A 18 29.33 -16.24 12.63
CA GLY A 18 27.87 -16.22 12.79
C GLY A 18 27.26 -14.81 12.93
N ASN A 19 26.01 -14.75 13.37
CA ASN A 19 25.26 -13.52 13.63
C ASN A 19 25.74 -12.82 14.92
N VAL A 20 26.88 -12.12 14.83
CA VAL A 20 27.55 -11.45 15.96
C VAL A 20 26.64 -10.45 16.70
N LEU A 21 25.73 -9.78 16.02
CA LEU A 21 24.77 -8.84 16.63
C LEU A 21 23.42 -9.49 16.96
N GLY A 22 23.29 -10.81 16.90
CA GLY A 22 22.03 -11.51 17.06
C GLY A 22 21.24 -11.69 15.76
N GLU A 23 20.08 -12.31 15.89
CA GLU A 23 19.24 -12.73 14.77
C GLU A 23 18.56 -11.54 14.08
N VAL A 24 18.43 -11.65 12.76
CA VAL A 24 17.82 -10.61 11.91
C VAL A 24 16.31 -10.49 12.13
N ARG A 25 15.65 -11.60 12.47
CA ARG A 25 14.21 -11.63 12.75
C ARG A 25 14.00 -11.46 14.25
N GLY A 26 13.30 -10.40 14.64
CA GLY A 26 13.03 -10.11 16.06
C GLY A 26 12.39 -11.26 16.82
N GLU A 27 11.55 -12.09 16.18
CA GLU A 27 10.92 -13.25 16.82
C GLU A 27 11.92 -14.35 17.22
N LYS A 28 13.03 -14.45 16.47
CA LYS A 28 14.11 -15.42 16.69
C LYS A 28 15.22 -14.85 17.57
N ASP A 29 15.24 -13.54 17.77
CA ASP A 29 16.31 -12.80 18.47
C ASP A 29 16.09 -12.68 19.99
N LYS A 30 15.24 -13.54 20.57
CA LYS A 30 14.79 -13.41 21.97
C LYS A 30 15.94 -13.34 22.98
N THR A 31 16.97 -14.16 22.80
CA THR A 31 18.15 -14.18 23.69
C THR A 31 18.87 -12.84 23.70
N MET A 32 19.16 -12.27 22.52
CA MET A 32 19.84 -10.98 22.43
C MET A 32 18.94 -9.85 22.93
N LEU A 33 17.64 -9.88 22.60
CA LEU A 33 16.68 -8.89 23.08
C LEU A 33 16.51 -8.90 24.60
N SER A 34 16.63 -10.05 25.25
CA SER A 34 16.61 -10.13 26.71
C SER A 34 17.79 -9.41 27.36
N SER A 35 18.94 -9.34 26.70
CA SER A 35 20.18 -8.76 27.26
C SER A 35 20.55 -7.38 26.72
N ALA A 36 20.12 -7.04 25.50
CA ALA A 36 20.58 -5.85 24.75
C ALA A 36 19.43 -5.10 24.05
N PHE A 37 18.26 -5.01 24.69
CA PHE A 37 17.18 -4.14 24.21
C PHE A 37 17.38 -2.72 24.74
N ILE A 38 17.18 -1.73 23.87
CA ILE A 38 17.17 -0.31 24.24
C ILE A 38 15.73 0.09 24.58
N GLU A 39 15.53 0.55 25.81
CA GLU A 39 14.24 1.07 26.28
C GLU A 39 14.04 2.47 25.69
N THR A 40 13.27 2.55 24.61
CA THR A 40 12.95 3.81 23.93
C THR A 40 11.73 4.50 24.54
N ALA A 41 11.50 5.78 24.22
CA ALA A 41 10.28 6.49 24.62
C ALA A 41 9.00 5.75 24.17
N SER A 42 9.02 5.13 22.98
CA SER A 42 7.94 4.28 22.48
C SER A 42 7.66 3.08 23.40
N TYR A 43 8.71 2.44 23.91
CA TYR A 43 8.57 1.34 24.86
C TYR A 43 7.97 1.82 26.19
N GLU A 44 8.51 2.90 26.76
CA GLU A 44 8.00 3.48 28.01
C GLU A 44 6.52 3.85 27.90
N ALA A 45 6.13 4.48 26.79
CA ALA A 45 4.75 4.86 26.53
C ALA A 45 3.82 3.63 26.44
N LEU A 46 4.24 2.52 25.83
CA LEU A 46 3.41 1.31 25.73
C LEU A 46 3.33 0.51 27.04
N VAL A 47 4.34 0.59 27.91
CA VAL A 47 4.33 -0.10 29.21
C VAL A 47 3.51 0.70 30.24
N HIS A 48 3.60 2.03 30.20
CA HIS A 48 3.06 2.88 31.27
C HIS A 48 1.80 3.68 30.90
N ARG A 49 1.51 3.86 29.61
CA ARG A 49 0.36 4.66 29.13
C ARG A 49 -0.60 3.78 28.32
N ASN A 50 -1.78 4.32 28.02
CA ASN A 50 -2.82 3.61 27.26
C ASN A 50 -3.36 4.46 26.11
N ASP A 51 -2.57 5.44 25.70
CA ASP A 51 -2.96 6.47 24.75
C ASP A 51 -2.84 5.94 23.30
N TYR A 52 -2.13 4.83 23.12
CA TYR A 52 -1.78 4.29 21.81
C TYR A 52 -2.38 2.91 21.59
N ASN A 53 -3.21 2.80 20.55
CA ASN A 53 -3.76 1.53 20.09
C ASN A 53 -2.96 0.94 18.92
N PHE A 54 -2.19 1.76 18.21
CA PHE A 54 -1.44 1.32 17.03
C PHE A 54 0.04 1.61 17.17
N VAL A 55 0.87 0.63 16.85
CA VAL A 55 2.32 0.77 16.71
C VAL A 55 2.66 0.54 15.25
N VAL A 56 2.93 1.62 14.53
CA VAL A 56 3.10 1.63 13.08
C VAL A 56 4.59 1.72 12.75
N GLY A 57 5.04 0.90 11.80
CA GLY A 57 6.39 1.01 11.29
C GLY A 57 6.64 0.10 10.10
N ARG A 58 7.66 0.40 9.30
CA ARG A 58 8.03 -0.40 8.13
C ARG A 58 8.56 -1.78 8.51
N ARG A 59 8.72 -2.66 7.52
CA ARG A 59 9.43 -3.93 7.73
C ARG A 59 10.85 -3.66 8.24
N GLY A 60 11.22 -4.28 9.36
CA GLY A 60 12.53 -4.11 9.99
C GLY A 60 12.65 -2.99 11.03
N ALA A 61 11.60 -2.20 11.28
CA ALA A 61 11.60 -1.09 12.25
C ALA A 61 11.60 -1.50 13.74
N GLY A 62 11.54 -2.81 14.05
CA GLY A 62 11.60 -3.31 15.43
C GLY A 62 10.25 -3.62 16.09
N LYS A 63 9.12 -3.62 15.36
CA LYS A 63 7.78 -3.95 15.88
C LYS A 63 7.74 -5.23 16.73
N SER A 64 8.20 -6.36 16.21
CA SER A 64 8.17 -7.64 16.94
C SER A 64 9.13 -7.68 18.14
N ALA A 65 10.21 -6.92 18.11
CA ALA A 65 11.12 -6.79 19.26
C ALA A 65 10.45 -5.99 20.38
N LEU A 66 9.78 -4.88 20.02
CA LEU A 66 9.00 -4.07 20.94
C LEU A 66 7.81 -4.85 21.52
N PHE A 67 7.08 -5.60 20.69
CA PHE A 67 6.04 -6.53 21.14
C PHE A 67 6.55 -7.49 22.20
N PHE A 68 7.68 -8.16 21.94
CA PHE A 68 8.26 -9.15 22.88
C PHE A 68 8.62 -8.51 24.22
N LYS A 69 9.22 -7.32 24.21
CA LYS A 69 9.66 -6.63 25.43
C LYS A 69 8.52 -6.03 26.22
N VAL A 70 7.58 -5.34 25.57
CA VAL A 70 6.36 -4.81 26.21
C VAL A 70 5.54 -5.95 26.81
N ALA A 71 5.31 -7.04 26.07
CA ALA A 71 4.62 -8.22 26.60
C ALA A 71 5.34 -8.81 27.83
N GLY A 72 6.68 -8.86 27.79
CA GLY A 72 7.52 -9.32 28.89
C GLY A 72 7.35 -8.50 30.17
N GLU A 73 7.30 -7.17 30.07
CA GLU A 73 7.06 -6.30 31.22
C GLU A 73 5.61 -6.33 31.70
N LEU A 74 4.63 -6.30 30.79
CA LEU A 74 3.22 -6.34 31.16
C LEU A 74 2.86 -7.64 31.90
N LYS A 75 3.51 -8.77 31.60
CA LYS A 75 3.37 -10.04 32.34
C LYS A 75 3.79 -9.97 33.80
N LYS A 76 4.69 -9.05 34.17
CA LYS A 76 5.12 -8.83 35.57
C LYS A 76 4.11 -8.01 36.37
N THR A 77 3.18 -7.35 35.68
CA THR A 77 2.15 -6.53 36.31
C THR A 77 0.91 -7.36 36.66
N ALA A 78 -0.07 -6.72 37.29
CA ALA A 78 -1.33 -7.36 37.66
C ALA A 78 -2.33 -7.48 36.49
N ILE A 79 -1.96 -7.10 35.27
CA ILE A 79 -2.80 -7.07 34.06
C ILE A 79 -3.01 -8.48 33.49
N HIS A 80 -4.18 -8.75 32.91
CA HIS A 80 -4.39 -9.94 32.10
C HIS A 80 -3.92 -9.66 30.66
N LEU A 81 -2.79 -10.25 30.27
CA LEU A 81 -2.24 -10.09 28.93
C LEU A 81 -2.71 -11.20 27.99
N VAL A 82 -3.17 -10.82 26.80
CA VAL A 82 -3.49 -11.71 25.69
C VAL A 82 -2.57 -11.36 24.52
N GLU A 83 -1.68 -12.27 24.16
CA GLU A 83 -0.78 -12.16 23.02
C GLU A 83 -1.37 -12.93 21.84
N GLU A 84 -1.53 -12.27 20.70
CA GLU A 84 -2.06 -12.87 19.47
C GLU A 84 -1.09 -12.64 18.30
N LYS A 85 -0.85 -13.71 17.55
CA LYS A 85 -0.13 -13.68 16.26
C LYS A 85 -0.95 -14.47 15.25
N PRO A 86 -1.56 -13.83 14.24
CA PRO A 86 -2.34 -14.53 13.24
C PRO A 86 -1.48 -15.49 12.42
N ASP A 87 -1.97 -16.71 12.21
CA ASP A 87 -1.36 -17.66 11.29
C ASP A 87 -1.78 -17.37 9.85
N GLU A 88 -0.85 -17.46 8.90
CA GLU A 88 -1.05 -17.16 7.48
C GLU A 88 -2.21 -17.99 6.89
N GLU A 89 -2.28 -19.28 7.20
CA GLU A 89 -3.30 -20.18 6.68
C GLU A 89 -4.70 -19.79 7.19
N THR A 90 -4.80 -19.40 8.46
CA THR A 90 -6.06 -18.96 9.07
C THR A 90 -6.53 -17.65 8.47
N ILE A 91 -5.62 -16.70 8.25
CA ILE A 91 -5.92 -15.42 7.61
C ILE A 91 -6.38 -15.60 6.17
N ALA A 92 -5.71 -16.47 5.39
CA ALA A 92 -6.12 -16.79 4.02
C ALA A 92 -7.56 -17.34 3.98
N VAL A 93 -7.91 -18.27 4.86
CA VAL A 93 -9.29 -18.81 4.94
C VAL A 93 -10.28 -17.75 5.40
N PHE A 94 -9.91 -16.90 6.36
CA PHE A 94 -10.76 -15.79 6.81
C PHE A 94 -11.06 -14.84 5.66
N GLN A 95 -10.06 -14.46 4.87
CA GLN A 95 -10.26 -13.62 3.69
C GLN A 95 -11.18 -14.29 2.65
N ASP A 96 -10.98 -15.57 2.32
CA ASP A 96 -11.81 -16.29 1.35
C ASP A 96 -13.28 -16.40 1.80
N VAL A 97 -13.51 -16.73 3.07
CA VAL A 97 -14.85 -16.77 3.65
C VAL A 97 -15.51 -15.39 3.59
N LEU A 98 -14.77 -14.33 3.95
CA LEU A 98 -15.29 -12.97 3.97
C LEU A 98 -15.60 -12.45 2.56
N LYS A 99 -14.76 -12.78 1.56
CA LYS A 99 -14.99 -12.45 0.14
C LYS A 99 -16.31 -12.98 -0.40
N LYS A 100 -16.76 -14.15 0.09
CA LYS A 100 -18.02 -14.79 -0.35
C LYS A 100 -19.27 -14.11 0.20
N ILE A 101 -19.15 -13.38 1.31
CA ILE A 101 -20.31 -12.81 2.03
C ILE A 101 -20.36 -11.27 2.00
N ALA A 102 -19.24 -10.60 1.72
CA ALA A 102 -19.15 -9.16 1.72
C ALA A 102 -18.61 -8.64 0.37
N PRO A 103 -19.36 -7.78 -0.34
CA PRO A 103 -18.95 -7.27 -1.65
C PRO A 103 -17.99 -6.09 -1.56
N ASP A 104 -17.92 -5.40 -0.41
CA ASP A 104 -17.10 -4.20 -0.23
C ASP A 104 -16.54 -4.08 1.20
N TYR A 105 -15.60 -3.14 1.36
CA TYR A 105 -14.93 -2.84 2.64
C TYR A 105 -15.94 -2.54 3.76
N ARG A 106 -16.97 -1.73 3.50
CA ARG A 106 -17.90 -1.25 4.52
C ARG A 106 -18.67 -2.41 5.13
N THR A 107 -19.23 -3.29 4.29
CA THR A 107 -19.94 -4.48 4.77
C THR A 107 -19.00 -5.45 5.49
N ALA A 108 -17.81 -5.69 4.92
CA ALA A 108 -16.82 -6.57 5.52
C ALA A 108 -16.33 -6.07 6.90
N ARG A 109 -16.13 -4.75 7.05
CA ARG A 109 -15.69 -4.11 8.30
C ARG A 109 -16.73 -4.26 9.40
N ILE A 110 -18.03 -4.11 9.09
CA ILE A 110 -19.11 -4.27 10.08
C ILE A 110 -19.10 -5.70 10.64
N VAL A 111 -19.01 -6.70 9.76
CA VAL A 111 -18.99 -8.12 10.14
C VAL A 111 -17.74 -8.43 10.97
N THR A 112 -16.56 -8.09 10.44
CA THR A 112 -15.28 -8.37 11.12
C THR A 112 -15.18 -7.66 12.47
N ARG A 113 -15.64 -6.42 12.61
CA ARG A 113 -15.71 -5.72 13.90
C ARG A 113 -16.47 -6.51 14.97
N LEU A 114 -17.63 -7.09 14.60
CA LEU A 114 -18.42 -7.90 15.53
C LEU A 114 -17.77 -9.25 15.83
N VAL A 115 -17.14 -9.88 14.83
CA VAL A 115 -16.36 -11.10 15.01
C VAL A 115 -15.19 -10.86 15.99
N TRP A 116 -14.44 -9.79 15.80
CA TRP A 116 -13.36 -9.39 16.70
C TRP A 116 -13.86 -9.05 18.09
N LYS A 117 -14.99 -8.34 18.21
CA LYS A 117 -15.65 -8.11 19.50
C LYS A 117 -15.94 -9.41 20.24
N GLY A 118 -16.50 -10.41 19.55
CA GLY A 118 -16.72 -11.74 20.11
C GLY A 118 -15.42 -12.42 20.55
N GLN A 119 -14.37 -12.39 19.72
CA GLN A 119 -13.08 -12.99 20.06
C GLN A 119 -12.42 -12.31 21.27
N LEU A 120 -12.40 -10.99 21.34
CA LEU A 120 -11.77 -10.22 22.42
C LEU A 120 -12.52 -10.39 23.75
N LEU A 121 -13.86 -10.29 23.74
CA LEU A 121 -14.67 -10.46 24.95
C LEU A 121 -14.56 -11.90 25.50
N THR A 122 -14.56 -12.90 24.62
CA THR A 122 -14.38 -14.30 25.06
C THR A 122 -12.94 -14.58 25.53
N SER A 123 -11.93 -13.91 24.98
CA SER A 123 -10.56 -13.95 25.52
C SER A 123 -10.52 -13.37 26.94
N ALA A 124 -11.13 -12.19 27.14
CA ALA A 124 -11.22 -11.54 28.45
C ALA A 124 -11.97 -12.42 29.47
N LEU A 125 -13.08 -13.04 29.07
CA LEU A 125 -13.82 -13.96 29.94
C LEU A 125 -12.99 -15.17 30.40
N ARG A 126 -12.16 -15.75 29.53
CA ARG A 126 -11.28 -16.85 29.94
C ARG A 126 -10.31 -16.37 31.04
N GLY A 127 -9.71 -15.19 30.85
CA GLY A 127 -8.87 -14.56 31.86
C GLY A 127 -9.57 -14.29 33.19
N LEU A 128 -10.82 -13.84 33.14
CA LEU A 128 -11.66 -13.62 34.31
C LEU A 128 -12.00 -14.92 35.05
N ARG A 129 -12.32 -16.00 34.33
CA ARG A 129 -12.63 -17.31 34.93
C ARG A 129 -11.43 -17.88 35.68
N ASP A 130 -10.26 -17.83 35.04
CA ASP A 130 -9.03 -18.43 35.57
C ASP A 130 -8.40 -17.60 36.70
N HIS A 131 -8.93 -16.41 36.99
CA HIS A 131 -8.47 -15.56 38.08
C HIS A 131 -8.84 -16.13 39.47
N TYR A 132 -7.92 -16.04 40.44
CA TYR A 132 -8.09 -16.62 41.78
C TYR A 132 -9.29 -16.07 42.59
N LYS A 133 -9.78 -14.86 42.27
CA LYS A 133 -10.98 -14.25 42.87
C LYS A 133 -12.24 -14.41 42.01
N SER A 134 -12.23 -15.21 40.95
CA SER A 134 -13.37 -15.34 40.02
C SER A 134 -14.67 -15.72 40.73
N LYS A 135 -14.61 -16.59 41.75
CA LYS A 135 -15.76 -16.97 42.59
C LYS A 135 -16.42 -15.82 43.37
N ARG A 136 -15.76 -14.66 43.47
CA ARG A 136 -16.32 -13.45 44.13
C ARG A 136 -17.04 -12.53 43.15
N LEU A 137 -16.99 -12.81 41.85
CA LEU A 137 -17.71 -12.05 40.84
C LEU A 137 -19.19 -12.38 40.93
N GLY A 138 -20.04 -11.34 41.03
CA GLY A 138 -21.50 -11.53 41.01
C GLY A 138 -22.02 -12.16 39.72
N ALA A 139 -21.21 -12.16 38.65
CA ALA A 139 -21.55 -12.73 37.35
C ALA A 139 -20.94 -14.13 37.09
N ILE A 140 -20.36 -14.80 38.10
CA ILE A 140 -19.62 -16.06 37.89
C ILE A 140 -20.48 -17.16 37.25
N ASP A 141 -21.73 -17.33 37.68
CA ASP A 141 -22.64 -18.35 37.13
C ASP A 141 -22.94 -18.10 35.65
N PHE A 142 -23.08 -16.82 35.26
CA PHE A 142 -23.22 -16.45 33.85
C PHE A 142 -21.95 -16.79 33.07
N ILE A 143 -20.77 -16.47 33.61
CA ILE A 143 -19.48 -16.72 32.95
C ILE A 143 -19.30 -18.22 32.70
N GLU A 144 -19.50 -19.06 33.73
CA GLU A 144 -19.38 -20.51 33.61
C GLU A 144 -20.41 -21.10 32.64
N GLY A 145 -21.67 -20.66 32.74
CA GLY A 145 -22.73 -21.08 31.83
C GLY A 145 -22.47 -20.66 30.37
N TYR A 146 -21.96 -19.46 30.15
CA TYR A 146 -21.63 -18.95 28.80
C TYR A 146 -20.47 -19.73 28.19
N ILE A 147 -19.42 -20.02 28.98
CA ILE A 147 -18.27 -20.84 28.53
C ILE A 147 -18.73 -22.25 28.18
N ALA A 148 -19.58 -22.87 29.00
CA ALA A 148 -20.11 -24.20 28.73
C ALA A 148 -20.96 -24.22 27.44
N ARG A 149 -21.82 -23.22 27.23
CA ARG A 149 -22.69 -23.11 26.05
C ARG A 149 -21.92 -22.89 24.76
N HIS A 150 -20.84 -22.10 24.81
CA HIS A 150 -20.03 -21.76 23.65
C HIS A 150 -18.66 -22.47 23.66
N LYS A 151 -18.59 -23.69 24.20
CA LYS A 151 -17.34 -24.45 24.41
C LYS A 151 -16.39 -24.40 23.23
N ASP A 152 -16.90 -24.63 22.00
CA ASP A 152 -16.10 -24.58 20.78
C ASP A 152 -15.38 -23.24 20.53
N VAL A 153 -16.00 -22.12 20.88
CA VAL A 153 -15.38 -20.79 20.80
C VAL A 153 -14.20 -20.72 21.78
N PHE A 154 -14.40 -21.27 22.99
CA PHE A 154 -13.41 -21.35 24.05
C PHE A 154 -12.40 -22.51 23.90
N ASP A 155 -12.55 -23.41 22.94
CA ASP A 155 -11.50 -24.39 22.61
C ASP A 155 -10.49 -23.80 21.61
N ARG A 156 -10.86 -22.70 20.95
CA ARG A 156 -10.02 -21.98 19.98
C ARG A 156 -9.35 -20.75 20.60
N ARG A 157 -8.33 -20.22 19.91
CA ARG A 157 -7.55 -19.02 20.29
C ARG A 157 -7.38 -18.09 19.09
N GLY A 158 -7.08 -16.82 19.35
CA GLY A 158 -6.76 -15.84 18.32
C GLY A 158 -7.68 -15.82 17.11
N THR A 159 -7.07 -15.65 15.95
CA THR A 159 -7.75 -15.59 14.65
C THR A 159 -8.56 -16.84 14.35
N ALA A 160 -8.14 -18.03 14.83
CA ALA A 160 -8.91 -19.26 14.65
C ALA A 160 -10.26 -19.20 15.38
N ARG A 161 -10.34 -18.51 16.52
CA ARG A 161 -11.60 -18.23 17.19
C ARG A 161 -12.47 -17.27 16.38
N SER A 162 -11.88 -16.18 15.87
CA SER A 162 -12.58 -15.23 15.00
C SER A 162 -13.18 -15.91 13.76
N LEU A 163 -12.39 -16.74 13.08
CA LEU A 163 -12.83 -17.51 11.92
C LEU A 163 -13.98 -18.46 12.29
N TYR A 164 -13.89 -19.13 13.42
CA TYR A 164 -14.95 -20.02 13.89
C TYR A 164 -16.25 -19.26 14.17
N ILE A 165 -16.18 -18.12 14.88
CA ILE A 165 -17.34 -17.24 15.13
C ILE A 165 -18.00 -16.87 13.80
N LEU A 166 -17.20 -16.43 12.82
CA LEU A 166 -17.71 -16.07 11.50
C LEU A 166 -18.40 -17.25 10.81
N GLN A 167 -17.74 -18.39 10.71
CA GLN A 167 -18.28 -19.57 10.02
C GLN A 167 -19.56 -20.10 10.67
N GLN A 168 -19.65 -20.10 12.00
CA GLN A 168 -20.87 -20.53 12.69
C GLN A 168 -22.02 -19.55 12.49
N SER A 169 -21.74 -18.24 12.51
CA SER A 169 -22.75 -17.24 12.21
C SER A 169 -23.25 -17.35 10.76
N ILE A 170 -22.36 -17.58 9.79
CA ILE A 170 -22.76 -17.79 8.38
C ILE A 170 -23.70 -18.99 8.24
N ARG A 171 -23.45 -20.09 8.96
CA ARG A 171 -24.33 -21.28 8.93
C ARG A 171 -25.71 -21.04 9.53
N ARG A 172 -25.85 -20.01 10.38
CA ARG A 172 -27.10 -19.67 11.09
C ARG A 172 -27.89 -18.57 10.40
N SER A 173 -27.21 -17.68 9.67
CA SER A 173 -27.85 -16.58 8.95
C SER A 173 -28.52 -17.06 7.66
N ALA A 174 -29.74 -16.58 7.39
CA ALA A 174 -30.43 -16.85 6.13
C ALA A 174 -29.84 -16.02 4.97
N SER A 175 -29.26 -14.86 5.27
CA SER A 175 -28.60 -14.00 4.29
C SER A 175 -27.37 -13.27 4.86
N PRO A 176 -26.41 -12.85 4.00
CA PRO A 176 -25.27 -12.05 4.44
C PRO A 176 -25.65 -10.71 5.09
N ALA A 177 -26.82 -10.15 4.75
CA ALA A 177 -27.30 -8.88 5.31
C ALA A 177 -27.70 -8.99 6.79
N GLU A 178 -28.18 -10.17 7.21
CA GLU A 178 -28.57 -10.45 8.60
C GLU A 178 -27.38 -10.84 9.49
N LEU A 179 -26.25 -11.19 8.89
CA LEU A 179 -25.08 -11.71 9.59
C LEU A 179 -24.61 -10.82 10.75
N PRO A 180 -24.55 -9.48 10.64
CA PRO A 180 -24.19 -8.63 11.78
C PRO A 180 -25.14 -8.79 12.97
N VAL A 181 -26.44 -8.88 12.71
CA VAL A 181 -27.46 -9.04 13.75
C VAL A 181 -27.36 -10.44 14.37
N GLU A 182 -27.16 -11.47 13.54
CA GLU A 182 -26.98 -12.84 14.01
C GLU A 182 -25.74 -12.97 14.91
N ILE A 183 -24.60 -12.40 14.52
CA ILE A 183 -23.38 -12.41 15.36
C ILE A 183 -23.65 -11.72 16.71
N ALA A 184 -24.28 -10.54 16.68
CA ALA A 184 -24.54 -9.78 17.90
C ALA A 184 -25.48 -10.51 18.87
N ASN A 185 -26.55 -11.12 18.34
CA ASN A 185 -27.58 -11.78 19.14
C ASN A 185 -27.13 -13.16 19.62
N TYR A 186 -26.61 -14.02 18.73
CA TYR A 186 -26.25 -15.39 19.09
C TYR A 186 -25.14 -15.44 20.16
N TYR A 187 -24.19 -14.50 20.09
CA TYR A 187 -23.11 -14.39 21.08
C TYR A 187 -23.42 -13.41 22.22
N GLU A 188 -24.62 -12.83 22.28
CA GLU A 188 -25.06 -11.88 23.31
C GLU A 188 -24.04 -10.72 23.52
N LEU A 189 -23.45 -10.17 22.45
CA LEU A 189 -22.24 -9.32 22.52
C LEU A 189 -22.40 -8.04 23.37
N GLY A 190 -23.60 -7.48 23.47
CA GLY A 190 -23.90 -6.33 24.32
C GLY A 190 -23.78 -6.69 25.81
N LYS A 191 -24.54 -7.69 26.23
CA LYS A 191 -24.52 -8.23 27.59
C LYS A 191 -23.15 -8.76 27.98
N LEU A 192 -22.46 -9.41 27.04
CA LEU A 192 -21.11 -9.91 27.24
C LEU A 192 -20.12 -8.78 27.59
N GLN A 193 -20.20 -7.66 26.86
CA GLN A 193 -19.37 -6.49 27.13
C GLN A 193 -19.67 -5.90 28.50
N GLU A 194 -20.94 -5.74 28.88
CA GLU A 194 -21.34 -5.23 30.20
C GLU A 194 -20.77 -6.09 31.34
N ILE A 195 -20.88 -7.42 31.21
CA ILE A 195 -20.39 -8.37 32.20
C ILE A 195 -18.87 -8.33 32.31
N VAL A 196 -18.16 -8.31 31.17
CA VAL A 196 -16.69 -8.22 31.16
C VAL A 196 -16.23 -6.91 31.79
N SER A 197 -16.78 -5.76 31.39
CA SER A 197 -16.43 -4.46 31.96
C SER A 197 -16.72 -4.39 33.47
N SER A 198 -17.87 -4.89 33.91
CA SER A 198 -18.24 -4.93 35.34
C SER A 198 -17.29 -5.83 36.14
N ALA A 199 -16.97 -7.02 35.63
CA ALA A 199 -16.06 -7.94 36.29
C ALA A 199 -14.63 -7.39 36.39
N LEU A 200 -14.14 -6.73 35.33
CA LEU A 200 -12.83 -6.06 35.35
C LEU A 200 -12.79 -4.92 36.37
N SER A 201 -13.83 -4.11 36.43
CA SER A 201 -13.98 -3.03 37.42
C SER A 201 -14.02 -3.56 38.86
N GLN A 202 -14.84 -4.58 39.14
CA GLN A 202 -14.93 -5.23 40.46
C GLN A 202 -13.60 -5.80 40.93
N LEU A 203 -12.78 -6.32 40.02
CA LEU A 203 -11.47 -6.87 40.35
C LEU A 203 -10.36 -5.80 40.41
N GLY A 204 -10.63 -4.57 39.96
CA GLY A 204 -9.61 -3.54 39.76
C GLY A 204 -8.55 -3.98 38.74
N LYS A 205 -8.99 -4.68 37.68
CA LYS A 205 -8.13 -5.31 36.68
C LYS A 205 -8.38 -4.72 35.30
N ARG A 206 -7.40 -4.94 34.43
CA ARG A 206 -7.45 -4.58 33.02
C ARG A 206 -6.97 -5.74 32.16
N VAL A 207 -7.45 -5.76 30.93
CA VAL A 207 -7.01 -6.69 29.89
C VAL A 207 -6.24 -5.88 28.85
N VAL A 208 -5.03 -6.34 28.51
CA VAL A 208 -4.30 -5.81 27.36
C VAL A 208 -4.22 -6.91 26.32
N VAL A 209 -4.63 -6.62 25.09
CA VAL A 209 -4.56 -7.54 23.96
C VAL A 209 -3.56 -6.98 22.95
N MET A 210 -2.50 -7.73 22.69
CA MET A 210 -1.44 -7.32 21.76
C MET A 210 -1.48 -8.20 20.51
N TYR A 211 -1.42 -7.57 19.34
CA TYR A 211 -1.33 -8.25 18.04
C TYR A 211 -0.02 -7.93 17.34
N ASP A 212 0.75 -8.95 16.95
CA ASP A 212 1.93 -8.84 16.08
C ASP A 212 1.76 -9.76 14.86
N GLY A 213 2.44 -9.45 13.76
CA GLY A 213 2.32 -10.23 12.52
C GLY A 213 0.97 -10.10 11.81
N LEU A 214 0.25 -8.97 11.98
CA LEU A 214 -1.03 -8.71 11.27
C LEU A 214 -0.88 -8.66 9.74
N ASP A 215 0.35 -8.54 9.29
CA ASP A 215 0.85 -8.49 7.93
C ASP A 215 1.01 -9.85 7.25
N GLU A 216 0.90 -10.96 7.98
CA GLU A 216 1.00 -12.31 7.41
C GLU A 216 -0.21 -12.63 6.52
N GLY A 217 0.05 -13.02 5.27
CA GLY A 217 -0.98 -13.30 4.27
C GLY A 217 -1.83 -12.10 3.84
N TRP A 218 -1.41 -10.87 4.16
CA TRP A 218 -2.14 -9.65 3.82
C TRP A 218 -1.73 -9.10 2.45
N ILE A 219 -2.72 -8.66 1.67
CA ILE A 219 -2.61 -8.02 0.36
C ILE A 219 -3.57 -6.81 0.39
N PRO A 220 -3.27 -5.65 -0.24
CA PRO A 220 -4.05 -4.41 -0.16
C PRO A 220 -5.40 -4.48 -0.91
N THR A 221 -6.27 -5.42 -0.52
CA THR A 221 -7.62 -5.57 -1.05
C THR A 221 -8.65 -5.02 -0.07
N PRO A 222 -9.83 -4.55 -0.53
CA PRO A 222 -10.88 -4.06 0.36
C PRO A 222 -11.26 -5.07 1.46
N ILE A 223 -11.25 -6.38 1.15
CA ILE A 223 -11.64 -7.42 2.09
C ILE A 223 -10.53 -7.68 3.13
N ALA A 224 -9.27 -7.77 2.71
CA ALA A 224 -8.16 -7.96 3.63
C ALA A 224 -7.99 -6.74 4.55
N THR A 225 -8.10 -5.53 4.02
CA THR A 225 -8.07 -4.30 4.81
C THR A 225 -9.25 -4.21 5.77
N ALA A 226 -10.44 -4.71 5.40
CA ALA A 226 -11.60 -4.73 6.31
C ALA A 226 -11.40 -5.62 7.55
N ILE A 227 -10.59 -6.68 7.46
CA ILE A 227 -10.24 -7.51 8.63
C ILE A 227 -9.48 -6.65 9.66
N LEU A 228 -8.45 -5.91 9.21
CA LEU A 228 -7.73 -4.96 10.04
C LEU A 228 -8.64 -3.82 10.51
N GLY A 229 -9.47 -3.26 9.63
CA GLY A 229 -10.36 -2.15 9.95
C GLY A 229 -11.43 -2.50 10.97
N GLY A 230 -11.94 -3.73 10.95
CA GLY A 230 -12.83 -4.24 11.99
C GLY A 230 -12.14 -4.33 13.35
N LEU A 231 -10.88 -4.80 13.37
CA LEU A 231 -10.06 -4.90 14.59
C LEU A 231 -9.70 -3.51 15.14
N ALA A 232 -9.29 -2.60 14.25
CA ALA A 232 -9.01 -1.20 14.56
C ALA A 232 -10.24 -0.51 15.16
N LYS A 233 -11.43 -0.72 14.57
CA LYS A 233 -12.67 -0.10 15.06
C LYS A 233 -13.08 -0.64 16.43
N ILE A 234 -12.97 -1.94 16.69
CA ILE A 234 -13.29 -2.47 18.02
C ILE A 234 -12.28 -2.04 19.08
N ALA A 235 -11.00 -1.87 18.73
CA ALA A 235 -9.99 -1.31 19.63
C ALA A 235 -10.38 0.12 20.07
N ALA A 236 -10.80 0.97 19.12
CA ALA A 236 -11.32 2.30 19.41
C ALA A 236 -12.61 2.26 20.24
N ASP A 237 -13.59 1.42 19.86
CA ASP A 237 -14.86 1.27 20.59
C ASP A 237 -14.62 0.86 22.06
N PHE A 238 -13.62 0.02 22.35
CA PHE A 238 -13.28 -0.37 23.73
C PHE A 238 -12.57 0.71 24.53
N ALA A 239 -11.76 1.54 23.88
CA ALA A 239 -11.13 2.70 24.50
C ALA A 239 -12.19 3.76 24.86
N ASP A 240 -13.06 4.12 23.90
CA ASP A 240 -14.15 5.08 24.09
C ASP A 240 -15.12 4.65 25.21
N ALA A 241 -15.43 3.35 25.28
CA ALA A 241 -16.31 2.80 26.31
C ALA A 241 -15.65 2.62 27.68
N ASN A 242 -14.35 2.92 27.83
CA ASN A 242 -13.55 2.64 29.03
C ASN A 242 -13.78 1.22 29.57
N SER A 243 -13.77 0.22 28.68
CA SER A 243 -14.19 -1.16 28.96
C SER A 243 -13.25 -1.95 29.89
N GLY A 244 -12.12 -1.37 30.26
CA GLY A 244 -11.01 -2.08 30.91
C GLY A 244 -10.21 -2.98 29.95
N ILE A 245 -10.58 -3.05 28.67
CA ILE A 245 -9.85 -3.73 27.60
C ILE A 245 -9.08 -2.69 26.78
N HIS A 246 -7.78 -2.88 26.61
CA HIS A 246 -6.93 -2.05 25.77
C HIS A 246 -6.26 -2.93 24.71
N CYS A 247 -6.27 -2.50 23.45
CA CYS A 247 -5.70 -3.25 22.33
C CYS A 247 -4.48 -2.51 21.78
N ILE A 248 -3.36 -3.21 21.60
CA ILE A 248 -2.14 -2.68 21.00
C ILE A 248 -1.85 -3.47 19.72
N LEU A 249 -2.00 -2.82 18.58
CA LEU A 249 -1.90 -3.42 17.25
C LEU A 249 -0.58 -3.00 16.60
N PHE A 250 0.32 -3.96 16.38
CA PHE A 250 1.57 -3.72 15.67
C PHE A 250 1.32 -3.88 14.16
N VAL A 251 1.31 -2.77 13.43
CA VAL A 251 0.85 -2.71 12.03
C VAL A 251 1.98 -2.23 11.11
N ARG A 252 2.11 -2.84 9.92
CA ARG A 252 3.02 -2.32 8.89
C ARG A 252 2.52 -1.00 8.34
N ASP A 253 3.44 -0.11 7.98
CA ASP A 253 3.11 1.21 7.41
C ASP A 253 2.19 1.13 6.18
N ASN A 254 2.48 0.22 5.23
CA ASN A 254 1.65 0.02 4.04
C ASN A 254 0.21 -0.45 4.36
N MET A 255 0.03 -1.30 5.38
CA MET A 255 -1.30 -1.70 5.85
C MET A 255 -2.05 -0.55 6.51
N PHE A 256 -1.35 0.28 7.27
CA PHE A 256 -1.92 1.44 7.94
C PHE A 256 -2.40 2.48 6.91
N ARG A 257 -1.64 2.66 5.82
CA ARG A 257 -2.06 3.49 4.67
C ARG A 257 -3.28 2.93 3.95
N ALA A 258 -3.30 1.63 3.66
CA ALA A 258 -4.47 1.00 3.06
C ALA A 258 -5.70 1.18 3.96
N LEU A 259 -5.54 1.08 5.29
CA LEU A 259 -6.62 1.35 6.23
C LEU A 259 -7.13 2.79 6.12
N ALA A 260 -6.23 3.78 6.04
CA ALA A 260 -6.60 5.19 5.82
C ALA A 260 -7.33 5.42 4.48
N GLN A 261 -6.99 4.65 3.45
CA GLN A 261 -7.61 4.73 2.11
C GLN A 261 -9.06 4.20 2.10
N PHE A 262 -9.31 3.10 2.81
CA PHE A 262 -10.59 2.41 2.78
C PHE A 262 -11.56 2.82 3.90
N ASP A 263 -11.06 3.31 5.04
CA ASP A 263 -11.87 3.64 6.22
C ASP A 263 -12.17 5.14 6.31
N ASP A 264 -13.43 5.51 6.03
CA ASP A 264 -13.89 6.90 6.13
C ASP A 264 -13.81 7.47 7.57
N ASP A 265 -13.72 6.61 8.61
CA ASP A 265 -13.62 7.04 10.02
C ASP A 265 -12.16 7.10 10.53
N PHE A 266 -11.17 6.94 9.65
CA PHE A 266 -9.76 6.81 10.03
C PHE A 266 -9.25 7.96 10.90
N THR A 267 -9.38 9.20 10.43
CA THR A 267 -8.91 10.40 11.15
C THR A 267 -9.60 10.58 12.50
N ARG A 268 -10.86 10.18 12.61
CA ARG A 268 -11.64 10.37 13.84
C ARG A 268 -11.27 9.37 14.93
N ASN A 269 -11.10 8.09 14.58
CA ASN A 269 -11.06 7.00 15.55
C ASN A 269 -9.73 6.24 15.61
N ILE A 270 -8.84 6.43 14.64
CA ILE A 270 -7.65 5.59 14.46
C ILE A 270 -6.38 6.46 14.54
N GLU A 271 -6.30 7.50 13.71
CA GLU A 271 -5.08 8.31 13.51
C GLU A 271 -4.48 8.84 14.82
N GLY A 272 -5.28 9.49 15.68
CA GLY A 272 -4.81 10.10 16.92
C GLY A 272 -4.31 9.11 17.99
N SER A 273 -4.49 7.81 17.78
CA SER A 273 -4.04 6.74 18.70
C SER A 273 -2.87 5.93 18.14
N ALA A 274 -2.23 6.41 17.07
CA ALA A 274 -1.11 5.74 16.43
C ALA A 274 0.24 6.32 16.87
N MET A 275 1.14 5.42 17.24
CA MET A 275 2.56 5.70 17.48
C MET A 275 3.36 5.17 16.30
N ARG A 276 4.15 6.05 15.65
CA ARG A 276 5.08 5.65 14.59
C ARG A 276 6.46 5.36 15.18
N LEU A 277 7.06 4.25 14.77
CA LEU A 277 8.41 3.88 15.17
C LEU A 277 9.43 4.60 14.29
N HIS A 278 10.26 5.42 14.93
CA HIS A 278 11.38 6.12 14.32
C HIS A 278 12.71 5.72 14.97
N TRP A 279 13.81 5.81 14.20
CA TRP A 279 15.16 5.51 14.65
C TRP A 279 16.12 6.55 14.07
N ASP A 280 16.73 7.32 14.95
CA ASP A 280 17.80 8.27 14.62
C ASP A 280 19.18 7.60 14.65
N GLU A 281 20.21 8.37 14.32
CA GLU A 281 21.60 7.89 14.31
C GLU A 281 22.08 7.42 15.69
N GLU A 282 21.68 8.12 16.76
CA GLU A 282 22.14 7.85 18.12
C GLU A 282 21.50 6.59 18.70
N SER A 283 20.20 6.41 18.50
CA SER A 283 19.46 5.22 18.94
C SER A 283 19.92 3.96 18.20
N LEU A 284 20.27 4.06 16.90
CA LEU A 284 20.85 2.95 16.16
C LEU A 284 22.28 2.63 16.62
N LEU A 285 23.09 3.65 16.93
CA LEU A 285 24.42 3.44 17.51
C LEU A 285 24.31 2.77 18.88
N ALA A 286 23.42 3.25 19.75
CA ALA A 286 23.16 2.68 21.07
C ALA A 286 22.69 1.22 20.96
N LEU A 287 21.80 0.92 20.01
CA LEU A 287 21.33 -0.44 19.74
C LEU A 287 22.48 -1.38 19.33
N VAL A 288 23.34 -0.94 18.40
CA VAL A 288 24.49 -1.74 17.97
C VAL A 288 25.49 -1.91 19.11
N ALA A 289 25.80 -0.85 19.84
CA ALA A 289 26.70 -0.89 20.98
C ALA A 289 26.20 -1.81 22.10
N ALA A 290 24.90 -1.79 22.44
CA ALA A 290 24.32 -2.70 23.43
C ALA A 290 24.51 -4.18 23.02
N ARG A 291 24.29 -4.52 21.75
CA ARG A 291 24.48 -5.88 21.22
C ARG A 291 25.95 -6.29 21.20
N LEU A 292 26.84 -5.37 20.85
CA LEU A 292 28.29 -5.60 20.91
C LEU A 292 28.79 -5.79 22.33
N ARG A 293 28.24 -5.08 23.33
CA ARG A 293 28.61 -5.28 24.74
C ARG A 293 28.34 -6.72 25.18
N VAL A 294 27.18 -7.27 24.84
CA VAL A 294 26.87 -8.68 25.14
C VAL A 294 27.87 -9.61 24.45
N THR A 295 28.12 -9.37 23.17
CA THR A 295 28.92 -10.30 22.36
C THR A 295 30.40 -10.27 22.68
N LEU A 296 30.92 -9.08 22.99
CA LEU A 296 32.32 -8.86 23.38
C LEU A 296 32.53 -8.97 24.89
N SER A 297 31.48 -9.23 25.67
CA SER A 297 31.50 -9.26 27.14
C SER A 297 32.08 -7.96 27.75
N LEU A 298 31.65 -6.81 27.24
CA LEU A 298 32.11 -5.48 27.67
C LEU A 298 31.10 -4.82 28.62
N SER A 299 31.59 -4.05 29.58
CA SER A 299 30.78 -3.28 30.53
C SER A 299 31.38 -1.91 30.82
N GLY A 300 30.55 -0.86 30.92
CA GLY A 300 30.97 0.49 31.35
C GLY A 300 31.67 1.35 30.29
N GLU A 301 31.93 0.82 29.09
CA GLU A 301 32.46 1.60 27.96
C GLU A 301 31.35 2.41 27.26
N SER A 302 31.68 3.61 26.77
CA SER A 302 30.77 4.42 25.94
C SER A 302 30.49 3.76 24.59
N ASP A 303 29.36 4.09 23.96
CA ASP A 303 28.92 3.45 22.70
C ASP A 303 29.99 3.55 21.60
N ILE A 304 30.65 4.71 21.46
CA ILE A 304 31.74 4.91 20.51
C ILE A 304 32.96 4.04 20.83
N LYS A 305 33.30 3.85 22.10
CA LYS A 305 34.42 2.97 22.49
C LYS A 305 34.10 1.52 22.15
N VAL A 306 32.86 1.07 22.42
CA VAL A 306 32.38 -0.26 22.05
C VAL A 306 32.39 -0.45 20.54
N TRP A 307 31.86 0.51 19.77
CA TRP A 307 31.93 0.51 18.31
C TRP A 307 33.37 0.38 17.79
N ASN A 308 34.29 1.14 18.37
CA ASN A 308 35.72 1.10 18.04
C ASN A 308 36.42 -0.23 18.42
N ARG A 309 35.78 -1.14 19.17
CA ARG A 309 36.27 -2.52 19.36
C ARG A 309 35.90 -3.44 18.20
N PHE A 310 34.90 -3.05 17.43
CA PHE A 310 34.34 -3.82 16.33
C PHE A 310 34.77 -3.28 14.96
N ALA A 311 34.86 -1.96 14.83
CA ALA A 311 35.25 -1.26 13.61
C ALA A 311 36.68 -0.72 13.68
N HIS A 312 37.41 -0.80 12.56
CA HIS A 312 38.80 -0.36 12.45
C HIS A 312 39.00 0.61 11.28
N ARG A 313 40.11 1.35 11.31
CA ARG A 313 40.51 2.38 10.32
C ARG A 313 39.42 3.44 10.08
N GLU A 314 38.98 3.61 8.84
CA GLU A 314 38.01 4.60 8.37
C GLU A 314 36.62 4.40 8.99
N LEU A 315 36.31 3.17 9.43
CA LEU A 315 35.05 2.87 10.11
C LEU A 315 35.04 3.22 11.60
N ARG A 316 36.12 3.79 12.16
CA ARG A 316 36.15 4.20 13.57
C ARG A 316 35.32 5.46 13.83
N ASN A 317 34.97 5.63 15.10
CA ASN A 317 34.23 6.76 15.65
C ASN A 317 32.83 6.89 15.05
N ARG A 318 32.15 7.99 15.37
CA ARG A 318 30.77 8.24 14.93
C ARG A 318 30.70 8.31 13.41
N GLU A 319 31.64 8.99 12.78
CA GLU A 319 31.71 9.13 11.32
C GLU A 319 31.67 7.76 10.62
N GLY A 320 32.52 6.82 11.03
CA GLY A 320 32.53 5.48 10.44
C GLY A 320 31.24 4.67 10.66
N PHE A 321 30.52 4.92 11.77
CA PHE A 321 29.19 4.34 11.97
C PHE A 321 28.16 4.96 11.02
N LEU A 322 28.19 6.29 10.84
CA LEU A 322 27.30 7.00 9.91
C LEU A 322 27.51 6.52 8.47
N ARG A 323 28.75 6.24 8.07
CA ARG A 323 29.05 5.62 6.76
C ARG A 323 28.31 4.29 6.57
N CYS A 324 28.24 3.46 7.61
CA CYS A 324 27.49 2.20 7.55
C CYS A 324 25.99 2.45 7.39
N LEU A 325 25.42 3.45 8.07
CA LEU A 325 23.98 3.75 8.01
C LEU A 325 23.50 4.13 6.60
N LYS A 326 24.34 4.75 5.76
CA LYS A 326 23.99 5.15 4.38
C LYS A 326 23.61 3.98 3.48
N TYR A 327 24.09 2.78 3.79
CA TYR A 327 23.73 1.54 3.10
C TYR A 327 22.42 0.91 3.60
N THR A 328 21.74 1.56 4.54
CA THR A 328 20.52 1.08 5.19
C THR A 328 19.37 2.07 4.99
N LEU A 329 18.16 1.68 5.40
CA LEU A 329 17.00 2.58 5.49
C LEU A 329 16.76 3.04 6.93
N TYR A 330 17.85 3.23 7.70
CA TYR A 330 17.82 3.65 9.11
C TYR A 330 16.90 2.78 9.98
N ARG A 331 16.99 1.46 9.80
CA ARG A 331 16.21 0.47 10.55
C ARG A 331 17.12 -0.48 11.31
N PRO A 332 16.74 -0.91 12.54
CA PRO A 332 17.50 -1.87 13.32
C PRO A 332 17.86 -3.14 12.54
N ARG A 333 16.90 -3.70 11.79
CA ARG A 333 17.14 -4.92 11.01
C ARG A 333 18.24 -4.73 9.97
N ASP A 334 18.26 -3.56 9.32
CA ASP A 334 19.13 -3.32 8.17
C ASP A 334 20.57 -3.15 8.60
N ILE A 335 20.81 -2.39 9.67
CA ILE A 335 22.15 -2.24 10.24
C ILE A 335 22.66 -3.55 10.84
N ILE A 336 21.80 -4.34 11.51
CA ILE A 336 22.19 -5.67 12.02
C ILE A 336 22.61 -6.60 10.88
N VAL A 337 21.83 -6.66 9.79
CA VAL A 337 22.15 -7.50 8.62
C VAL A 337 23.47 -7.07 7.98
N LEU A 338 23.67 -5.76 7.80
CA LEU A 338 24.87 -5.19 7.22
C LEU A 338 26.11 -5.57 8.02
N LEU A 339 26.09 -5.29 9.33
CA LEU A 339 27.24 -5.52 10.20
C LEU A 339 27.51 -7.01 10.43
N ASN A 340 26.49 -7.86 10.54
CA ASN A 340 26.67 -9.31 10.63
C ASN A 340 27.34 -9.87 9.36
N LYS A 341 26.92 -9.42 8.17
CA LYS A 341 27.53 -9.84 6.91
C LYS A 341 28.97 -9.32 6.77
N ALA A 342 29.21 -8.05 7.10
CA ALA A 342 30.55 -7.47 7.05
C ALA A 342 31.49 -8.21 8.01
N TYR A 343 31.01 -8.55 9.21
CA TYR A 343 31.78 -9.35 10.16
C TYR A 343 32.09 -10.75 9.65
N ALA A 344 31.15 -11.40 8.95
CA ALA A 344 31.41 -12.71 8.35
C ALA A 344 32.55 -12.64 7.32
N VAL A 345 32.60 -11.59 6.49
CA VAL A 345 33.70 -11.37 5.53
C VAL A 345 35.03 -11.12 6.27
N ALA A 346 35.03 -10.27 7.29
CA ALA A 346 36.21 -10.00 8.11
C ALA A 346 36.75 -11.27 8.78
N SER A 347 35.85 -12.09 9.34
CA SER A 347 36.17 -13.35 10.00
C SER A 347 36.79 -14.37 9.04
N LEU A 348 36.25 -14.50 7.82
CA LEU A 348 36.83 -15.33 6.76
C LEU A 348 38.23 -14.86 6.35
N ALA A 349 38.49 -13.55 6.42
CA ALA A 349 39.82 -12.97 6.21
C ALA A 349 40.74 -13.03 7.45
N GLY A 350 40.34 -13.74 8.52
CA GLY A 350 41.12 -13.90 9.75
C GLY A 350 41.16 -12.66 10.66
N ARG A 351 40.30 -11.67 10.42
CA ARG A 351 40.21 -10.42 11.20
C ARG A 351 39.08 -10.48 12.22
N SER A 352 39.27 -9.80 13.36
CA SER A 352 38.26 -9.66 14.41
C SER A 352 37.52 -8.32 14.36
N GLU A 353 37.89 -7.46 13.42
CA GLU A 353 37.36 -6.10 13.24
C GLU A 353 37.00 -5.89 11.77
N ILE A 354 35.88 -5.21 11.55
CA ILE A 354 35.43 -4.84 10.22
C ILE A 354 36.21 -3.62 9.71
N VAL A 355 36.48 -3.61 8.41
CA VAL A 355 37.02 -2.48 7.67
C VAL A 355 36.15 -2.17 6.46
N GLU A 356 36.43 -1.07 5.78
CA GLU A 356 35.65 -0.59 4.64
C GLU A 356 35.47 -1.63 3.53
N SER A 357 36.51 -2.40 3.19
CA SER A 357 36.40 -3.43 2.15
C SER A 357 35.41 -4.56 2.49
N ASP A 358 35.18 -4.85 3.78
CA ASP A 358 34.15 -5.82 4.20
C ASP A 358 32.74 -5.26 4.01
N LEU A 359 32.58 -3.97 4.27
CA LEU A 359 31.33 -3.24 4.05
C LEU A 359 31.01 -3.21 2.56
N GLU A 360 31.97 -2.82 1.72
CA GLU A 360 31.81 -2.77 0.27
C GLU A 360 31.44 -4.12 -0.33
N ALA A 361 32.08 -5.21 0.12
CA ALA A 361 31.79 -6.56 -0.33
C ALA A 361 30.34 -6.99 -0.05
N THR A 362 29.71 -6.44 0.98
CA THR A 362 28.35 -6.81 1.40
C THR A 362 27.27 -5.86 0.89
N ALA A 363 27.63 -4.58 0.69
CA ALA A 363 26.73 -3.50 0.31
C ALA A 363 25.95 -3.80 -0.98
N THR A 364 26.56 -4.43 -1.99
CA THR A 364 25.85 -4.79 -3.25
C THR A 364 24.68 -5.75 -2.99
N SER A 365 24.91 -6.80 -2.19
CA SER A 365 23.86 -7.78 -1.87
C SER A 365 22.72 -7.16 -1.06
N ILE A 366 23.05 -6.20 -0.18
CA ILE A 366 22.10 -5.53 0.69
C ILE A 366 21.28 -4.53 -0.11
N SER A 367 21.93 -3.72 -0.95
CA SER A 367 21.27 -2.78 -1.84
C SER A 367 20.24 -3.48 -2.72
N LYS A 368 20.61 -4.60 -3.37
CA LYS A 368 19.67 -5.40 -4.19
C LYS A 368 18.50 -5.94 -3.37
N SER A 369 18.77 -6.53 -2.20
CA SER A 369 17.73 -7.03 -1.32
C SER A 369 16.79 -5.93 -0.81
N ARG A 370 17.29 -4.71 -0.57
CA ARG A 370 16.47 -3.58 -0.10
C ARG A 370 15.62 -2.99 -1.22
N TYR A 371 16.16 -2.90 -2.43
CA TYR A 371 15.40 -2.52 -3.60
C TYR A 371 14.25 -3.51 -3.87
N GLU A 372 14.52 -4.82 -3.86
CA GLU A 372 13.47 -5.84 -4.00
C GLU A 372 12.44 -5.79 -2.87
N ASP A 373 12.86 -5.59 -1.62
CA ASP A 373 11.95 -5.45 -0.48
C ASP A 373 11.05 -4.21 -0.64
N LEU A 374 11.57 -3.09 -1.13
CA LEU A 374 10.78 -1.88 -1.43
C LEU A 374 9.70 -2.17 -2.46
N LEU A 375 10.07 -2.81 -3.58
CA LEU A 375 9.12 -3.17 -4.63
C LEU A 375 8.06 -4.14 -4.12
N LYS A 376 8.44 -5.21 -3.40
CA LYS A 376 7.47 -6.15 -2.82
C LYS A 376 6.54 -5.49 -1.81
N GLU A 377 7.01 -4.51 -1.04
CA GLU A 377 6.23 -3.84 0.01
C GLU A 377 5.20 -2.84 -0.56
N TYR A 378 5.54 -2.18 -1.68
CA TYR A 378 4.75 -1.06 -2.18
C TYR A 378 4.22 -1.20 -3.61
N ASP A 379 4.68 -2.14 -4.45
CA ASP A 379 4.20 -2.24 -5.85
C ASP A 379 2.71 -2.63 -5.92
N GLU A 380 2.20 -3.39 -4.95
CA GLU A 380 0.75 -3.69 -4.86
C GLU A 380 -0.09 -2.47 -4.40
N VAL A 381 0.52 -1.56 -3.61
CA VAL A 381 -0.13 -0.35 -3.08
C VAL A 381 0.03 0.82 -4.06
N LEU A 382 1.14 0.86 -4.79
CA LEU A 382 1.54 1.83 -5.79
C LEU A 382 1.86 1.07 -7.10
N PRO A 383 0.83 0.64 -7.86
CA PRO A 383 1.03 -0.12 -9.09
C PRO A 383 2.00 0.58 -10.05
N GLY A 384 2.99 -0.14 -10.57
CA GLY A 384 3.98 0.42 -11.49
C GLY A 384 5.16 1.10 -10.82
N LEU A 385 5.25 1.11 -9.48
CA LEU A 385 6.41 1.59 -8.74
C LEU A 385 7.72 0.98 -9.27
N GLY A 386 7.73 -0.32 -9.58
CA GLY A 386 8.89 -1.00 -10.16
C GLY A 386 9.35 -0.38 -11.49
N LEU A 387 8.41 -0.03 -12.36
CA LEU A 387 8.70 0.63 -13.63
C LEU A 387 9.38 1.98 -13.38
N PHE A 388 8.80 2.83 -12.53
CA PHE A 388 9.33 4.18 -12.29
C PHE A 388 10.65 4.18 -11.55
N ALA A 389 10.82 3.30 -10.57
CA ALA A 389 12.08 3.14 -9.86
C ALA A 389 13.20 2.66 -10.79
N SER A 390 12.88 1.80 -11.77
CA SER A 390 13.87 1.29 -12.74
C SER A 390 14.39 2.35 -13.71
N ILE A 391 13.67 3.47 -13.91
CA ILE A 391 14.11 4.57 -14.77
C ILE A 391 15.44 5.16 -14.30
N PHE A 392 15.69 5.11 -12.99
CA PHE A 392 16.91 5.64 -12.38
C PHE A 392 18.12 4.73 -12.60
N HIS A 393 17.96 3.55 -13.20
CA HIS A 393 19.09 2.66 -13.47
C HIS A 393 20.15 3.35 -14.35
N GLY A 394 21.41 3.34 -13.91
CA GLY A 394 22.53 3.97 -14.62
C GLY A 394 22.49 5.51 -14.68
N ARG A 395 21.59 6.16 -13.94
CA ARG A 395 21.45 7.62 -13.92
C ARG A 395 22.30 8.28 -12.83
N PRO A 396 22.50 9.61 -12.89
CA PRO A 396 23.09 10.38 -11.81
C PRO A 396 22.36 10.19 -10.47
N ALA A 397 23.11 10.10 -9.37
CA ALA A 397 22.55 10.04 -8.01
C ALA A 397 21.74 11.28 -7.66
N VAL A 398 22.23 12.45 -8.07
CA VAL A 398 21.64 13.76 -7.79
C VAL A 398 21.22 14.41 -9.09
N ASP A 399 19.99 14.92 -9.12
CA ASP A 399 19.47 15.69 -10.24
C ASP A 399 18.50 16.77 -9.73
N THR A 400 18.22 17.76 -10.56
CA THR A 400 17.23 18.80 -10.26
C THR A 400 15.82 18.22 -10.31
N TYR A 401 14.97 18.68 -9.40
CA TYR A 401 13.56 18.28 -9.36
C TYR A 401 12.90 18.43 -10.74
N GLY A 402 13.10 19.57 -11.42
CA GLY A 402 12.55 19.82 -12.75
C GLY A 402 13.01 18.84 -13.83
N ASN A 403 14.25 18.34 -13.77
CA ASN A 403 14.71 17.33 -14.72
C ASN A 403 14.16 15.94 -14.40
N VAL A 404 14.11 15.58 -13.12
CA VAL A 404 13.46 14.33 -12.67
C VAL A 404 12.00 14.30 -13.12
N LEU A 405 11.25 15.41 -12.98
CA LEU A 405 9.89 15.51 -13.49
C LEU A 405 9.80 15.21 -14.98
N LYS A 406 10.64 15.84 -15.81
CA LYS A 406 10.69 15.61 -17.26
C LYS A 406 10.95 14.15 -17.61
N VAL A 407 11.83 13.51 -16.87
CA VAL A 407 12.20 12.10 -17.05
C VAL A 407 11.02 11.18 -16.72
N LEU A 408 10.33 11.45 -15.61
CA LEU A 408 9.15 10.70 -15.20
C LEU A 408 8.00 10.93 -16.19
N ASP A 409 7.75 12.17 -16.62
CA ASP A 409 6.77 12.52 -17.65
C ASP A 409 7.06 11.79 -18.98
N ALA A 410 8.31 11.79 -19.43
CA ALA A 410 8.71 11.09 -20.65
C ALA A 410 8.50 9.57 -20.54
N ALA A 411 8.76 9.01 -19.36
CA ALA A 411 8.53 7.58 -19.12
C ALA A 411 7.04 7.21 -19.11
N VAL A 412 6.15 8.10 -18.64
CA VAL A 412 4.70 7.90 -18.79
C VAL A 412 4.32 7.83 -20.26
N VAL A 413 4.80 8.77 -21.08
CA VAL A 413 4.49 8.83 -22.52
C VAL A 413 5.06 7.63 -23.29
N GLN A 414 6.26 7.16 -22.95
CA GLN A 414 6.89 6.03 -23.62
C GLN A 414 6.29 4.68 -23.21
N ASN A 415 5.84 4.55 -21.96
CA ASN A 415 5.33 3.30 -21.40
C ASN A 415 3.80 3.14 -21.47
N ASP A 416 3.09 4.05 -22.13
CA ASP A 416 1.67 3.87 -22.53
C ASP A 416 1.43 2.57 -23.35
N LYS A 417 2.53 1.98 -23.84
CA LYS A 417 2.63 0.72 -24.59
C LYS A 417 2.72 -0.54 -23.72
N LEU A 418 2.93 -0.45 -22.40
CA LEU A 418 3.01 -1.61 -21.48
C LEU A 418 1.69 -1.78 -20.70
N GLY A 419 1.38 -3.04 -20.36
CA GLY A 419 0.03 -3.53 -19.99
C GLY A 419 -0.69 -2.87 -18.80
N ALA A 420 -1.86 -3.43 -18.46
CA ALA A 420 -2.89 -2.85 -17.59
C ALA A 420 -2.39 -2.20 -16.27
N GLY A 421 -1.37 -2.76 -15.61
CA GLY A 421 -0.83 -2.21 -14.35
C GLY A 421 -0.03 -0.90 -14.49
N VAL A 422 0.61 -0.65 -15.64
CA VAL A 422 1.31 0.62 -15.94
C VAL A 422 0.32 1.71 -16.33
N ARG A 423 -0.79 1.32 -16.96
CA ARG A 423 -1.88 2.23 -17.35
C ARG A 423 -2.64 2.76 -16.15
N ASP A 424 -2.86 1.96 -15.11
CA ASP A 424 -3.51 2.42 -13.88
C ASP A 424 -2.71 3.52 -13.15
N PHE A 425 -1.39 3.61 -13.35
CA PHE A 425 -0.54 4.68 -12.81
C PHE A 425 -0.22 5.80 -13.81
N ALA A 426 -0.15 5.52 -15.12
CA ALA A 426 -0.22 6.57 -16.14
C ALA A 426 -1.55 7.35 -16.07
N LEU A 427 -2.62 6.71 -15.57
CA LEU A 427 -3.90 7.32 -15.19
C LEU A 427 -3.85 8.11 -13.86
N LEU A 428 -2.79 7.98 -13.06
CA LEU A 428 -2.57 8.64 -11.76
C LEU A 428 -1.74 9.94 -11.87
N GLY A 429 -1.18 10.27 -13.04
CA GLY A 429 -0.87 11.66 -13.38
C GLY A 429 0.55 11.98 -13.86
N SER A 430 0.88 13.27 -13.79
CA SER A 430 2.14 13.91 -14.20
C SER A 430 3.35 13.38 -13.42
N GLY A 431 4.57 13.62 -13.91
CA GLY A 431 5.83 13.26 -13.24
C GLY A 431 5.92 13.74 -11.79
N ARG A 432 5.14 14.76 -11.40
CA ARG A 432 5.05 15.26 -10.01
C ARG A 432 4.41 14.25 -9.08
N GLU A 433 3.34 13.62 -9.52
CA GLU A 433 2.61 12.60 -8.76
C GLU A 433 3.47 11.34 -8.59
N ILE A 434 4.22 10.99 -9.62
CA ILE A 434 5.19 9.90 -9.58
C ILE A 434 6.33 10.22 -8.61
N PHE A 435 6.87 11.43 -8.66
CA PHE A 435 7.90 11.87 -7.72
C PHE A 435 7.38 11.82 -6.29
N SER A 436 6.18 12.35 -6.04
CA SER A 436 5.49 12.34 -4.76
C SER A 436 5.36 10.91 -4.20
N ALA A 437 4.97 9.95 -5.05
CA ALA A 437 4.90 8.53 -4.68
C ALA A 437 6.28 7.96 -4.30
N LEU A 438 7.31 8.17 -5.15
CA LEU A 438 8.67 7.70 -4.90
C LEU A 438 9.30 8.32 -3.64
N TYR A 439 9.01 9.59 -3.36
CA TYR A 439 9.47 10.25 -2.14
C TYR A 439 8.78 9.66 -0.90
N SER A 440 7.46 9.43 -0.96
CA SER A 440 6.65 8.94 0.17
C SER A 440 7.01 7.55 0.69
N VAL A 441 7.80 6.79 -0.10
CA VAL A 441 8.32 5.46 0.24
C VAL A 441 9.83 5.47 0.54
N GLY A 442 10.45 6.65 0.55
CA GLY A 442 11.88 6.86 0.81
C GLY A 442 12.79 6.43 -0.33
N PHE A 443 12.29 6.37 -1.57
CA PHE A 443 13.11 6.09 -2.75
C PHE A 443 13.86 7.34 -3.24
N LEU A 444 13.16 8.47 -3.32
CA LEU A 444 13.74 9.79 -3.61
C LEU A 444 13.78 10.65 -2.34
N GLY A 445 14.77 11.52 -2.28
CA GLY A 445 14.88 12.59 -1.29
C GLY A 445 15.02 13.96 -1.95
N ALA A 446 14.84 15.02 -1.17
CA ALA A 446 14.95 16.41 -1.63
C ALA A 446 15.91 17.17 -0.74
N ALA A 447 16.70 18.09 -1.30
CA ALA A 447 17.64 18.89 -0.52
C ALA A 447 16.92 19.83 0.47
N GLU A 448 17.47 20.06 1.64
CA GLU A 448 16.97 21.06 2.60
C GLU A 448 17.37 22.49 2.19
N LEU A 449 16.84 23.48 2.90
CA LEU A 449 17.29 24.87 2.81
C LEU A 449 18.79 24.95 3.17
N GLY A 450 19.62 25.32 2.19
CA GLY A 450 21.09 25.34 2.33
C GLY A 450 21.81 24.33 1.42
N GLY A 451 21.13 23.27 0.95
CA GLY A 451 21.60 22.42 -0.14
C GLY A 451 22.55 21.27 0.21
N ASP A 452 23.04 21.19 1.44
CA ASP A 452 24.04 20.19 1.87
C ASP A 452 23.42 18.90 2.44
N ARG A 453 22.16 18.96 2.90
CA ARG A 453 21.43 17.83 3.49
C ARG A 453 20.24 17.44 2.62
N PHE A 454 19.97 16.15 2.51
CA PHE A 454 18.80 15.61 1.82
C PHE A 454 17.84 14.97 2.80
N SER A 455 16.57 15.35 2.70
CA SER A 455 15.50 14.77 3.49
C SER A 455 14.78 13.67 2.74
N PHE A 456 14.39 12.63 3.48
CA PHE A 456 13.64 11.48 2.99
C PHE A 456 12.44 11.23 3.91
N CYS A 457 11.31 10.86 3.31
CA CYS A 457 10.12 10.45 4.04
C CYS A 457 9.95 8.93 3.96
N HIS A 458 9.68 8.29 5.10
CA HIS A 458 9.40 6.85 5.15
C HIS A 458 7.98 6.53 5.63
N ASP A 459 7.22 7.54 6.06
CA ASP A 459 5.94 7.42 6.75
C ASP A 459 4.72 7.84 5.91
N GLY A 460 4.98 8.50 4.78
CA GLY A 460 3.99 8.91 3.78
C GLY A 460 3.62 10.36 3.77
N ASN A 461 4.22 11.17 4.63
CA ASN A 461 3.97 12.59 4.66
C ASN A 461 4.59 13.30 3.44
N ASN A 462 3.75 13.94 2.63
CA ASN A 462 4.17 14.65 1.40
C ASN A 462 3.89 16.16 1.45
N SER A 463 3.61 16.70 2.63
CA SER A 463 3.09 18.06 2.86
C SER A 463 3.93 19.21 2.27
N ASN A 464 5.17 18.96 1.83
CA ASN A 464 6.09 19.97 1.28
C ASN A 464 6.58 19.69 -0.16
N ILE A 465 6.08 18.66 -0.85
CA ILE A 465 6.66 18.21 -2.14
C ILE A 465 5.98 18.83 -3.36
N SER A 466 4.69 19.13 -3.25
CA SER A 466 3.87 19.64 -4.36
C SER A 466 4.31 21.04 -4.85
N SER A 467 5.14 21.74 -4.06
CA SER A 467 5.63 23.11 -4.30
C SER A 467 7.16 23.23 -4.41
N LEU A 468 7.90 22.14 -4.61
CA LEU A 468 9.36 22.21 -4.73
C LEU A 468 9.81 23.05 -5.93
N ASP A 469 10.83 23.89 -5.71
CA ASP A 469 11.51 24.65 -6.77
C ASP A 469 12.09 23.67 -7.82
N PRO A 470 11.84 23.88 -9.13
CA PRO A 470 12.44 23.07 -10.19
C PRO A 470 13.97 22.94 -10.14
N GLN A 471 14.68 23.91 -9.57
CA GLN A 471 16.15 23.88 -9.42
C GLN A 471 16.61 23.15 -8.15
N LYS A 472 15.69 22.80 -7.26
CA LYS A 472 16.01 22.11 -6.02
C LYS A 472 16.63 20.75 -6.35
N LYS A 473 17.75 20.44 -5.70
CA LYS A 473 18.42 19.15 -5.85
C LYS A 473 17.56 18.05 -5.23
N THR A 474 17.51 16.91 -5.90
CA THR A 474 16.87 15.68 -5.49
C THR A 474 17.86 14.54 -5.62
N ILE A 475 17.65 13.45 -4.88
CA ILE A 475 18.61 12.36 -4.80
C ILE A 475 17.89 11.01 -4.75
N VAL A 476 18.45 10.00 -5.40
CA VAL A 476 18.05 8.60 -5.16
C VAL A 476 18.66 8.16 -3.83
N HIS A 477 17.91 7.51 -2.94
CA HIS A 477 18.43 7.11 -1.64
C HIS A 477 19.72 6.25 -1.78
N PRO A 478 20.82 6.58 -1.08
CA PRO A 478 22.13 5.91 -1.24
C PRO A 478 22.11 4.38 -1.11
N CYS A 479 21.26 3.86 -0.22
CA CYS A 479 21.07 2.41 -0.08
C CYS A 479 20.68 1.67 -1.37
N TYR A 480 20.15 2.34 -2.40
CA TYR A 480 19.76 1.72 -3.68
C TYR A 480 20.81 1.87 -4.79
N TRP A 481 21.87 2.66 -4.58
CA TRP A 481 22.81 3.02 -5.65
C TRP A 481 23.48 1.81 -6.31
N LYS A 482 23.91 0.83 -5.50
CA LYS A 482 24.54 -0.39 -6.03
C LYS A 482 23.55 -1.32 -6.74
N ALA A 483 22.27 -1.31 -6.37
CA ALA A 483 21.23 -2.10 -7.03
C ALA A 483 20.86 -1.54 -8.40
N LEU A 484 20.87 -0.21 -8.52
CA LEU A 484 20.47 0.53 -9.71
C LEU A 484 21.67 0.99 -10.57
N GLU A 485 22.89 0.62 -10.20
CA GLU A 485 24.11 1.05 -10.89
C GLU A 485 24.17 2.58 -11.06
N ILE A 486 23.76 3.31 -10.02
CA ILE A 486 23.70 4.76 -10.02
C ILE A 486 25.11 5.34 -10.21
N VAL A 487 25.21 6.32 -11.10
CA VAL A 487 26.44 7.07 -11.35
C VAL A 487 26.49 8.24 -10.37
N SER A 488 27.55 8.36 -9.58
CA SER A 488 27.68 9.43 -8.60
C SER A 488 29.12 9.90 -8.51
N GLU A 489 29.31 11.23 -8.48
CA GLU A 489 30.58 11.84 -8.10
C GLU A 489 30.72 11.92 -6.56
N LEU A 490 29.61 11.83 -5.84
CA LEU A 490 29.57 11.72 -4.38
C LEU A 490 29.76 10.26 -3.97
N ALA A 491 30.56 9.99 -2.95
CA ALA A 491 30.49 8.69 -2.30
C ALA A 491 29.19 8.61 -1.47
N PRO A 492 28.57 7.41 -1.31
CA PRO A 492 27.37 7.25 -0.48
C PRO A 492 27.54 7.81 0.94
N GLU A 493 28.77 7.74 1.45
CA GLU A 493 29.20 8.23 2.75
C GLU A 493 29.18 9.76 2.90
N ASP A 494 29.32 10.51 1.81
CA ASP A 494 29.33 11.98 1.84
C ASP A 494 27.92 12.58 1.84
N VAL A 495 26.87 11.75 1.70
CA VAL A 495 25.49 12.21 1.64
C VAL A 495 24.94 12.45 3.04
N LEU A 496 24.69 13.71 3.39
CA LEU A 496 23.99 14.05 4.65
C LEU A 496 22.49 13.74 4.50
N ILE A 497 21.98 12.88 5.38
CA ILE A 497 20.60 12.41 5.36
C ILE A 497 19.85 12.98 6.56
N HIS A 498 18.66 13.50 6.32
CA HIS A 498 17.63 13.75 7.31
C HIS A 498 16.46 12.82 7.04
N LEU A 499 15.82 12.37 8.11
CA LEU A 499 14.57 11.63 8.01
C LEU A 499 13.48 12.59 8.46
N ASP A 500 12.61 13.03 7.54
CA ASP A 500 11.49 13.93 7.83
C ASP A 500 10.36 13.23 8.62
N ASP A 501 10.69 12.13 9.31
CA ASP A 501 9.76 11.38 10.14
C ASP A 501 9.66 12.00 11.57
N GLU A 502 10.55 12.96 11.90
CA GLU A 502 10.52 13.75 13.14
C GLU A 502 9.83 15.10 12.91
N GLU A 503 8.95 15.51 13.85
CA GLU A 503 8.28 16.83 13.94
C GLU A 503 6.96 17.08 13.19
N SER A 504 5.99 16.16 13.21
CA SER A 504 4.59 16.59 13.10
C SER A 504 3.65 15.82 14.03
N GLU A 505 3.49 16.31 15.26
CA GLU A 505 2.30 16.06 16.10
C GLU A 505 1.01 16.67 15.50
N THR A 506 1.03 17.10 14.24
CA THR A 506 -0.11 17.65 13.53
C THR A 506 -0.28 16.99 12.16
N GLN A 507 -1.37 16.23 12.06
CA GLN A 507 -2.03 15.78 10.84
C GLN A 507 -1.16 14.97 9.88
N VAL A 508 -1.22 13.64 10.03
CA VAL A 508 -0.94 12.73 8.92
C VAL A 508 -2.19 12.75 8.05
N GLY A 509 -2.32 13.75 7.18
CA GLY A 509 -3.32 13.63 6.14
C GLY A 509 -3.04 12.36 5.31
N PRO A 510 -4.06 11.66 4.80
CA PRO A 510 -3.92 10.61 3.78
C PRO A 510 -3.50 11.21 2.42
N VAL A 511 -2.58 12.18 2.45
CA VAL A 511 -2.25 13.14 1.40
C VAL A 511 -1.88 12.41 0.13
N VAL A 512 -1.02 11.40 0.15
CA VAL A 512 -0.55 10.81 -1.12
C VAL A 512 -1.69 10.17 -1.90
N GLU A 513 -2.53 9.35 -1.27
CA GLU A 513 -3.58 8.65 -2.01
C GLU A 513 -4.91 9.39 -2.07
N ALA A 514 -5.26 10.17 -1.04
CA ALA A 514 -6.41 11.05 -1.11
C ALA A 514 -6.14 12.22 -2.04
N GLU A 515 -4.92 12.80 -2.10
CA GLU A 515 -4.57 13.77 -3.14
C GLU A 515 -4.41 13.10 -4.49
N LEU A 516 -3.78 11.91 -4.64
CA LEU A 516 -3.75 11.23 -5.94
C LEU A 516 -5.16 10.83 -6.40
N GLN A 517 -6.05 10.43 -5.49
CA GLN A 517 -7.46 10.13 -5.82
C GLN A 517 -8.27 11.40 -6.06
N ASP A 518 -8.05 12.48 -5.32
CA ASP A 518 -8.73 13.77 -5.51
C ASP A 518 -8.21 14.48 -6.77
N LEU A 519 -6.92 14.37 -7.09
CA LEU A 519 -6.29 14.76 -8.36
C LEU A 519 -6.79 13.89 -9.50
N ARG A 520 -6.95 12.57 -9.31
CA ARG A 520 -7.59 11.69 -10.30
C ARG A 520 -9.04 12.09 -10.54
N VAL A 521 -9.83 12.34 -9.49
CA VAL A 521 -11.22 12.81 -9.60
C VAL A 521 -11.28 14.20 -10.24
N LYS A 522 -10.35 15.08 -9.93
CA LYS A 522 -10.20 16.43 -10.50
C LYS A 522 -9.76 16.39 -11.96
N ARG A 523 -8.86 15.48 -12.36
CA ARG A 523 -8.41 15.28 -13.75
C ARG A 523 -9.47 14.57 -14.59
N LEU A 524 -10.17 13.57 -14.03
CA LEU A 524 -11.39 13.01 -14.61
C LEU A 524 -12.50 14.07 -14.71
N GLY A 525 -12.51 15.06 -13.80
CA GLY A 525 -13.32 16.27 -13.88
C GLY A 525 -12.91 17.17 -15.03
N GLN A 526 -11.62 17.51 -15.14
CA GLN A 526 -11.04 18.38 -16.18
C GLN A 526 -11.23 17.79 -17.58
N ILE A 527 -10.94 16.50 -17.80
CA ILE A 527 -11.13 15.84 -19.11
C ILE A 527 -12.62 15.80 -19.49
N ALA A 528 -13.52 15.62 -18.53
CA ALA A 528 -14.95 15.70 -18.77
C ALA A 528 -15.40 17.16 -19.04
N GLU A 529 -14.78 18.15 -18.42
CA GLU A 529 -15.01 19.57 -18.71
C GLU A 529 -14.42 20.00 -20.06
N GLU A 530 -13.29 19.44 -20.49
CA GLU A 530 -12.66 19.71 -21.78
C GLU A 530 -13.64 19.46 -22.93
N PHE A 531 -14.42 18.36 -22.87
CA PHE A 531 -15.49 18.09 -23.83
C PHE A 531 -16.46 19.27 -23.99
N HIS A 532 -16.88 19.87 -22.87
CA HIS A 532 -17.81 21.00 -22.86
C HIS A 532 -17.18 22.29 -23.36
N ARG A 533 -15.85 22.39 -23.38
CA ARG A 533 -15.11 23.55 -23.89
C ARG A 533 -14.80 23.48 -25.38
N ILE A 534 -14.97 22.32 -26.02
CA ILE A 534 -14.75 22.15 -27.47
C ILE A 534 -15.97 22.71 -28.22
N PRO A 535 -15.82 23.82 -28.98
CA PRO A 535 -16.91 24.39 -29.77
C PRO A 535 -17.39 23.41 -30.85
N LEU A 536 -18.65 23.54 -31.28
CA LEU A 536 -19.19 22.78 -32.40
C LEU A 536 -18.64 23.31 -33.74
N GLY A 537 -18.45 22.41 -34.69
CA GLY A 537 -18.06 22.73 -36.07
C GLY A 537 -16.71 22.15 -36.49
N ALA A 538 -16.49 22.15 -37.80
CA ALA A 538 -15.34 21.52 -38.44
C ALA A 538 -13.98 22.11 -38.03
N HIS A 539 -13.94 23.40 -37.67
CA HIS A 539 -12.71 24.10 -37.26
C HIS A 539 -12.05 23.43 -36.03
N ASP A 540 -12.86 23.03 -35.06
CA ASP A 540 -12.39 22.44 -33.79
C ASP A 540 -12.49 20.91 -33.76
N ALA A 541 -12.73 20.27 -34.92
CA ALA A 541 -12.85 18.82 -35.01
C ALA A 541 -11.61 18.08 -34.49
N HIS A 542 -10.42 18.63 -34.73
CA HIS A 542 -9.16 18.06 -34.25
C HIS A 542 -9.05 18.04 -32.71
N HIS A 543 -9.69 18.97 -32.00
CA HIS A 543 -9.77 18.94 -30.54
C HIS A 543 -10.68 17.82 -30.05
N LEU A 544 -11.82 17.60 -30.73
CA LEU A 544 -12.71 16.47 -30.45
C LEU A 544 -12.01 15.13 -30.72
N GLU A 545 -11.27 15.01 -31.83
CA GLU A 545 -10.51 13.80 -32.16
C GLU A 545 -9.52 13.42 -31.05
N ARG A 546 -8.71 14.38 -30.58
CA ARG A 546 -7.77 14.17 -29.46
C ARG A 546 -8.49 13.79 -28.18
N TRP A 547 -9.61 14.45 -27.88
CA TRP A 547 -10.40 14.12 -26.70
C TRP A 547 -10.98 12.70 -26.77
N VAL A 548 -11.52 12.29 -27.92
CA VAL A 548 -12.04 10.94 -28.15
C VAL A 548 -10.94 9.89 -28.03
N GLN A 549 -9.75 10.14 -28.59
CA GLN A 549 -8.60 9.23 -28.46
C GLN A 549 -8.29 8.98 -26.98
N SER A 550 -8.08 10.05 -26.21
CA SER A 550 -7.81 9.97 -24.77
C SER A 550 -8.93 9.27 -24.02
N ALA A 551 -10.19 9.55 -24.37
CA ALA A 551 -11.35 8.95 -23.74
C ALA A 551 -11.46 7.44 -24.00
N MET A 552 -11.22 7.01 -25.24
CA MET A 552 -11.25 5.60 -25.64
C MET A 552 -10.11 4.81 -24.99
N GLN A 553 -8.90 5.38 -24.96
CA GLN A 553 -7.75 4.80 -24.28
C GLN A 553 -8.03 4.61 -22.77
N MET A 554 -8.69 5.58 -22.14
CA MET A 554 -9.01 5.54 -20.72
C MET A 554 -10.14 4.55 -20.39
N LEU A 555 -11.24 4.56 -21.16
CA LEU A 555 -12.43 3.76 -20.83
C LEU A 555 -12.26 2.28 -21.13
N PHE A 556 -11.41 1.94 -22.09
CA PHE A 556 -11.32 0.58 -22.64
C PHE A 556 -9.88 0.03 -22.64
N SER A 557 -9.05 0.50 -21.71
CA SER A 557 -7.62 0.16 -21.63
C SER A 557 -7.31 -1.34 -21.54
N GLU A 558 -8.22 -2.16 -21.00
CA GLU A 558 -8.09 -3.63 -20.95
C GLU A 558 -8.53 -4.31 -22.26
N SER A 559 -9.41 -3.67 -23.03
CA SER A 559 -10.13 -4.27 -24.15
C SER A 559 -9.59 -3.85 -25.51
N ILE A 560 -9.13 -2.60 -25.64
CA ILE A 560 -8.54 -2.05 -26.87
C ILE A 560 -7.14 -1.48 -26.60
N THR A 561 -6.26 -1.60 -27.58
CA THR A 561 -4.86 -1.15 -27.52
C THR A 561 -4.50 -0.40 -28.80
N HIS A 562 -3.37 0.32 -28.83
CA HIS A 562 -2.87 1.01 -30.04
C HIS A 562 -3.89 1.98 -30.65
N VAL A 563 -4.49 2.85 -29.83
CA VAL A 563 -5.46 3.85 -30.30
C VAL A 563 -4.72 5.01 -30.97
N GLU A 564 -4.81 5.11 -32.29
CA GLU A 564 -4.09 6.08 -33.12
C GLU A 564 -5.06 6.99 -33.87
N LEU A 565 -4.75 8.29 -33.92
CA LEU A 565 -5.46 9.25 -34.78
C LEU A 565 -4.81 9.33 -36.15
N ARG A 566 -5.64 9.35 -37.20
CA ARG A 566 -5.22 9.55 -38.60
C ARG A 566 -3.97 8.73 -39.02
N PRO A 567 -3.96 7.40 -38.83
CA PRO A 567 -2.83 6.58 -39.29
C PRO A 567 -2.79 6.61 -40.84
N ASN A 568 -1.71 7.14 -41.39
CA ASN A 568 -1.45 7.41 -42.82
C ASN A 568 -2.32 8.52 -43.44
N ASN A 569 -1.78 9.75 -43.46
CA ASN A 569 -2.38 10.96 -44.05
C ASN A 569 -2.61 10.93 -45.59
N GLU A 570 -2.30 9.83 -46.28
CA GLU A 570 -2.25 9.77 -47.75
C GLU A 570 -3.47 9.11 -48.41
N VAL A 571 -4.49 8.66 -47.65
CA VAL A 571 -5.67 7.96 -48.20
C VAL A 571 -6.90 8.89 -48.26
N PRO A 572 -7.64 8.97 -49.40
CA PRO A 572 -8.78 9.89 -49.59
C PRO A 572 -10.00 9.69 -48.67
N LEU A 573 -10.10 8.54 -48.01
CA LEU A 573 -11.11 8.23 -47.00
C LEU A 573 -10.39 8.15 -45.64
N SER A 574 -10.06 9.32 -45.08
CA SER A 574 -9.29 9.39 -43.83
C SER A 574 -10.07 8.78 -42.68
N ARG A 575 -9.44 7.83 -41.98
CA ARG A 575 -9.91 7.31 -40.70
C ARG A 575 -9.53 8.30 -39.62
N ASP A 576 -10.47 8.65 -38.77
CA ASP A 576 -10.16 9.58 -37.68
C ASP A 576 -9.48 8.82 -36.53
N LEU A 577 -9.92 7.59 -36.23
CA LEU A 577 -9.33 6.75 -35.18
C LEU A 577 -9.25 5.26 -35.57
N LEU A 578 -8.13 4.63 -35.22
CA LEU A 578 -7.88 3.19 -35.35
C LEU A 578 -7.43 2.61 -34.01
N ALA A 579 -7.89 1.42 -33.64
CA ALA A 579 -7.41 0.70 -32.45
C ALA A 579 -7.45 -0.82 -32.64
N THR A 580 -6.62 -1.56 -31.90
CA THR A 580 -6.59 -3.03 -31.91
C THR A 580 -7.45 -3.60 -30.78
N ASN A 581 -8.43 -4.43 -31.12
CA ASN A 581 -9.32 -5.11 -30.17
C ASN A 581 -8.69 -6.41 -29.67
N MET A 582 -8.39 -6.47 -28.37
CA MET A 582 -7.78 -7.61 -27.66
C MET A 582 -8.71 -8.19 -26.58
N ALA A 583 -10.00 -7.85 -26.62
CA ALA A 583 -10.91 -8.09 -25.52
C ALA A 583 -11.30 -9.57 -25.35
N GLU A 584 -11.23 -10.04 -24.09
CA GLU A 584 -11.68 -11.38 -23.69
C GLU A 584 -13.06 -11.40 -23.02
N ARG A 585 -13.61 -10.21 -22.69
CA ARG A 585 -14.92 -10.01 -22.02
C ARG A 585 -15.61 -8.72 -22.50
N GLY A 586 -16.87 -8.53 -22.10
CA GLY A 586 -17.61 -7.27 -22.28
C GLY A 586 -18.03 -6.96 -23.72
N PHE A 587 -18.32 -5.68 -23.96
CA PHE A 587 -18.79 -5.15 -25.25
C PHE A 587 -17.80 -5.47 -26.38
N TRP A 588 -16.51 -5.24 -26.16
CA TRP A 588 -15.49 -5.41 -27.18
C TRP A 588 -15.25 -6.86 -27.58
N LYS A 589 -15.42 -7.82 -26.66
CA LYS A 589 -15.40 -9.25 -27.01
C LYS A 589 -16.56 -9.60 -27.93
N ARG A 590 -17.76 -9.09 -27.64
CA ARG A 590 -18.94 -9.27 -28.50
C ARG A 590 -18.69 -8.68 -29.89
N VAL A 591 -18.16 -7.45 -29.95
CA VAL A 591 -17.79 -6.80 -31.21
C VAL A 591 -16.72 -7.60 -31.99
N LEU A 592 -15.76 -8.21 -31.29
CA LEU A 592 -14.76 -9.10 -31.90
C LEU A 592 -15.40 -10.38 -32.46
N GLN A 593 -16.26 -11.05 -31.69
CA GLN A 593 -16.82 -12.36 -32.02
C GLN A 593 -17.95 -12.28 -33.04
N ASP A 594 -18.92 -11.38 -32.82
CA ASP A 594 -20.14 -11.30 -33.63
C ASP A 594 -19.87 -10.52 -34.93
N TYR A 595 -19.04 -9.49 -34.87
CA TYR A 595 -18.78 -8.58 -35.99
C TYR A 595 -17.38 -8.76 -36.61
N GLY A 596 -16.51 -9.59 -36.04
CA GLY A 596 -15.17 -9.87 -36.59
C GLY A 596 -14.21 -8.69 -36.52
N VAL A 597 -14.46 -7.73 -35.62
CA VAL A 597 -13.70 -6.47 -35.54
C VAL A 597 -12.45 -6.69 -34.67
N ARG A 598 -11.33 -7.02 -35.31
CA ARG A 598 -9.99 -7.03 -34.67
C ARG A 598 -9.35 -5.64 -34.69
N GLN A 599 -9.70 -4.83 -35.69
CA GLN A 599 -9.28 -3.44 -35.81
C GLN A 599 -10.51 -2.53 -35.70
N VAL A 600 -10.65 -1.84 -34.58
CA VAL A 600 -11.71 -0.86 -34.33
C VAL A 600 -11.43 0.37 -35.16
N VAL A 601 -12.40 0.77 -35.98
CA VAL A 601 -12.35 1.98 -36.77
C VAL A 601 -13.45 2.92 -36.29
N ALA A 602 -13.12 4.19 -36.11
CA ALA A 602 -14.10 5.22 -35.81
C ALA A 602 -13.93 6.45 -36.71
N LEU A 603 -15.07 6.99 -37.12
CA LEU A 603 -15.19 8.30 -37.77
C LEU A 603 -15.74 9.29 -36.75
N ILE A 604 -15.18 10.49 -36.69
CA ILE A 604 -15.48 11.49 -35.65
C ILE A 604 -16.05 12.73 -36.34
N ARG A 605 -17.22 13.18 -35.91
CA ARG A 605 -17.91 14.36 -36.43
C ARG A 605 -18.21 15.31 -35.28
N ASN A 606 -17.63 16.51 -35.34
CA ASN A 606 -17.87 17.57 -34.36
C ASN A 606 -19.15 18.36 -34.66
N GLU A 607 -20.22 17.65 -35.01
CA GLU A 607 -21.52 18.18 -35.42
C GLU A 607 -22.63 17.46 -34.66
N ALA A 608 -23.71 18.19 -34.33
CA ALA A 608 -24.82 17.67 -33.55
C ALA A 608 -25.68 16.69 -34.35
N GLU A 609 -25.89 16.99 -35.62
CA GLU A 609 -26.60 16.14 -36.57
C GLU A 609 -25.59 15.44 -37.49
N PHE A 610 -25.94 14.25 -37.97
CA PHE A 610 -25.17 13.54 -38.99
C PHE A 610 -26.06 13.23 -40.19
N THR A 611 -25.46 13.10 -41.36
CA THR A 611 -26.17 12.86 -42.61
C THR A 611 -26.14 11.38 -43.01
N GLU A 612 -26.98 10.98 -43.98
CA GLU A 612 -26.86 9.65 -44.60
C GLU A 612 -25.47 9.44 -45.24
N GLU A 613 -24.85 10.51 -45.75
CA GLU A 613 -23.52 10.43 -46.34
C GLU A 613 -22.43 10.16 -45.29
N ASP A 614 -22.55 10.70 -44.07
CA ASP A 614 -21.64 10.37 -42.97
C ASP A 614 -21.70 8.88 -42.60
N LEU A 615 -22.90 8.30 -42.61
CA LEU A 615 -23.08 6.86 -42.39
C LEU A 615 -22.46 6.04 -43.52
N ARG A 616 -22.66 6.43 -44.77
CA ARG A 616 -22.04 5.76 -45.93
C ARG A 616 -20.52 5.86 -45.88
N GLN A 617 -19.99 7.03 -45.52
CA GLN A 617 -18.56 7.22 -45.34
C GLN A 617 -18.03 6.30 -44.23
N ALA A 618 -18.66 6.29 -43.05
CA ALA A 618 -18.27 5.41 -41.95
C ALA A 618 -18.34 3.92 -42.33
N ALA A 619 -19.35 3.50 -43.10
CA ALA A 619 -19.47 2.12 -43.56
C ALA A 619 -18.34 1.75 -44.55
N ARG A 620 -17.98 2.65 -45.47
CA ARG A 620 -16.94 2.43 -46.49
C ARG A 620 -15.52 2.53 -45.94
N VAL A 621 -15.34 3.24 -44.83
CA VAL A 621 -14.05 3.30 -44.14
C VAL A 621 -13.70 1.89 -43.65
N SER A 622 -12.79 1.23 -44.36
CA SER A 622 -12.36 -0.15 -44.08
C SER A 622 -10.85 -0.21 -43.87
N TYR A 623 -10.41 -1.07 -42.96
CA TYR A 623 -9.00 -1.42 -42.75
C TYR A 623 -8.87 -2.95 -42.69
N GLU A 624 -7.65 -3.45 -42.82
CA GLU A 624 -7.41 -4.89 -42.68
C GLU A 624 -7.97 -5.37 -41.33
N LYS A 625 -8.85 -6.37 -41.36
CA LYS A 625 -9.51 -6.95 -40.19
C LYS A 625 -10.40 -5.97 -39.39
N SER A 626 -10.95 -4.94 -40.04
CA SER A 626 -11.92 -4.02 -39.40
C SER A 626 -13.34 -4.59 -39.26
N GLY A 627 -13.60 -5.80 -39.76
CA GLY A 627 -14.87 -6.50 -39.57
C GLY A 627 -16.10 -5.80 -40.17
N ARG A 628 -17.26 -6.10 -39.59
CA ARG A 628 -18.60 -5.69 -40.04
C ARG A 628 -19.26 -4.65 -39.12
N LEU A 629 -18.49 -3.96 -38.28
CA LEU A 629 -18.97 -2.85 -37.46
C LEU A 629 -17.96 -1.71 -37.45
N THR A 630 -18.44 -0.47 -37.67
CA THR A 630 -17.66 0.78 -37.54
C THR A 630 -18.36 1.70 -36.55
N LEU A 631 -17.60 2.52 -35.82
CA LEU A 631 -18.16 3.56 -34.97
C LEU A 631 -18.29 4.89 -35.70
N LEU A 632 -19.40 5.59 -35.49
CA LEU A 632 -19.56 7.00 -35.87
C LEU A 632 -19.76 7.83 -34.59
N ILE A 633 -18.76 8.60 -34.20
CA ILE A 633 -18.81 9.42 -32.99
C ILE A 633 -19.27 10.83 -33.35
N THR A 634 -20.37 11.29 -32.78
CA THR A 634 -21.00 12.58 -33.12
C THR A 634 -21.16 13.47 -31.88
N ARG A 635 -21.56 14.74 -32.07
CA ARG A 635 -21.92 15.65 -30.97
C ARG A 635 -23.43 15.72 -30.72
N ALA A 636 -24.19 14.70 -31.12
CA ALA A 636 -25.63 14.66 -30.88
C ALA A 636 -25.97 14.82 -29.39
N GLU A 637 -27.02 15.59 -29.08
CA GLU A 637 -27.44 15.84 -27.69
C GLU A 637 -28.31 14.71 -27.11
N ASN A 638 -28.85 13.85 -27.98
CA ASN A 638 -29.76 12.77 -27.61
C ASN A 638 -29.13 11.40 -27.84
N GLU A 639 -29.48 10.43 -26.98
CA GLU A 639 -29.01 9.04 -27.10
C GLU A 639 -29.76 8.27 -28.19
N GLY A 640 -31.06 8.54 -28.34
CA GLY A 640 -31.94 7.87 -29.30
C GLY A 640 -31.81 8.43 -30.72
N LEU A 641 -32.15 7.59 -31.70
CA LEU A 641 -32.19 7.98 -33.11
C LEU A 641 -33.63 8.28 -33.56
N THR A 642 -33.77 9.24 -34.46
CA THR A 642 -35.00 9.56 -35.18
C THR A 642 -35.42 8.43 -36.14
N LEU A 643 -36.67 8.43 -36.60
CA LEU A 643 -37.16 7.43 -37.56
C LEU A 643 -36.36 7.48 -38.88
N THR A 644 -35.98 8.68 -39.32
CA THR A 644 -35.19 8.89 -40.55
C THR A 644 -33.79 8.31 -40.41
N GLU A 645 -33.10 8.59 -39.30
CA GLU A 645 -31.76 8.07 -39.02
C GLU A 645 -31.73 6.54 -38.92
N ARG A 646 -32.76 5.94 -38.29
CA ARG A 646 -32.91 4.48 -38.23
C ARG A 646 -33.05 3.88 -39.62
N LYS A 647 -33.84 4.51 -40.48
CA LYS A 647 -33.99 4.10 -41.89
C LYS A 647 -32.65 4.17 -42.61
N TRP A 648 -31.90 5.26 -42.46
CA TRP A 648 -30.57 5.38 -43.05
C TRP A 648 -29.60 4.30 -42.59
N ILE A 649 -29.56 3.99 -41.29
CA ILE A 649 -28.68 2.91 -40.76
C ILE A 649 -29.06 1.55 -41.35
N LYS A 650 -30.36 1.26 -41.48
CA LYS A 650 -30.84 0.03 -42.10
C LYS A 650 -30.45 -0.05 -43.57
N ASP A 651 -30.72 1.01 -44.33
CA ASP A 651 -30.40 1.10 -45.75
C ASP A 651 -28.88 0.98 -46.00
N VAL A 652 -28.05 1.62 -45.17
CA VAL A 652 -26.58 1.53 -45.25
C VAL A 652 -26.09 0.14 -44.89
N LYS A 653 -26.63 -0.49 -43.84
CA LYS A 653 -26.25 -1.86 -43.46
C LYS A 653 -26.59 -2.86 -44.55
N GLU A 654 -27.77 -2.75 -45.17
CA GLU A 654 -28.20 -3.63 -46.26
C GLU A 654 -27.34 -3.46 -47.52
N LYS A 655 -26.98 -2.22 -47.87
CA LYS A 655 -26.18 -1.93 -49.06
C LYS A 655 -24.69 -2.21 -48.90
N GLU A 656 -24.09 -1.80 -47.79
CA GLU A 656 -22.64 -1.83 -47.56
C GLU A 656 -22.21 -3.05 -46.71
N GLY A 657 -23.15 -3.84 -46.20
CA GLY A 657 -22.88 -5.06 -45.42
C GLY A 657 -22.26 -4.83 -44.04
N ARG A 658 -22.26 -3.57 -43.57
CA ARG A 658 -21.59 -3.14 -42.35
C ARG A 658 -22.51 -2.33 -41.45
N LEU A 659 -22.51 -2.65 -40.15
CA LEU A 659 -23.25 -1.87 -39.16
C LEU A 659 -22.46 -0.64 -38.75
N VAL A 660 -23.08 0.55 -38.86
CA VAL A 660 -22.51 1.78 -38.30
C VAL A 660 -23.17 2.05 -36.95
N LEU A 661 -22.40 1.91 -35.87
CA LEU A 661 -22.86 2.21 -34.52
C LEU A 661 -22.59 3.69 -34.21
N VAL A 662 -23.64 4.52 -34.22
CA VAL A 662 -23.51 5.95 -33.90
C VAL A 662 -23.38 6.10 -32.39
N VAL A 663 -22.31 6.70 -31.89
CA VAL A 663 -22.02 6.92 -30.46
C VAL A 663 -21.89 8.42 -30.18
N PRO A 664 -22.92 9.06 -29.62
CA PRO A 664 -22.81 10.45 -29.18
C PRO A 664 -21.68 10.64 -28.16
N ALA A 665 -20.84 11.64 -28.35
CA ALA A 665 -19.66 11.90 -27.53
C ALA A 665 -20.02 12.20 -26.06
N PHE A 666 -21.22 12.75 -25.78
CA PHE A 666 -21.66 12.94 -24.40
C PHE A 666 -21.83 11.60 -23.64
N LEU A 667 -22.08 10.48 -24.33
CA LEU A 667 -22.14 9.15 -23.70
C LEU A 667 -20.77 8.69 -23.24
N ILE A 668 -19.75 9.00 -24.05
CA ILE A 668 -18.34 8.78 -23.70
C ILE A 668 -18.00 9.65 -22.50
N ALA A 669 -18.33 10.95 -22.53
CA ALA A 669 -18.12 11.87 -21.40
C ALA A 669 -18.87 11.42 -20.12
N ARG A 670 -20.10 10.91 -20.28
CA ARG A 670 -20.89 10.32 -19.20
C ARG A 670 -20.18 9.10 -18.61
N ALA A 671 -19.69 8.19 -19.45
CA ALA A 671 -18.92 7.03 -18.99
C ALA A 671 -17.65 7.46 -18.24
N GLN A 672 -16.91 8.45 -18.74
CA GLN A 672 -15.75 9.03 -18.05
C GLN A 672 -16.13 9.64 -16.69
N SER A 673 -17.23 10.39 -16.60
CA SER A 673 -17.68 10.96 -15.32
C SER A 673 -18.06 9.89 -14.29
N LYS A 674 -18.52 8.73 -14.74
CA LYS A 674 -18.83 7.59 -13.86
C LYS A 674 -17.59 6.82 -13.39
N LEU A 675 -16.43 7.00 -14.03
CA LEU A 675 -15.13 6.53 -13.49
C LEU A 675 -14.76 7.22 -12.17
N ARG A 676 -15.37 8.37 -11.85
CA ARG A 676 -15.18 9.08 -10.57
C ARG A 676 -15.82 8.35 -9.38
N ALA A 677 -16.75 7.42 -9.62
CA ALA A 677 -17.45 6.70 -8.55
C ALA A 677 -16.69 5.41 -8.17
N LYS A 678 -16.29 5.28 -6.89
CA LYS A 678 -15.56 4.13 -6.29
C LYS A 678 -16.11 2.72 -6.63
N LYS A 679 -17.36 2.60 -7.12
CA LYS A 679 -18.12 1.32 -7.22
C LYS A 679 -18.30 0.70 -8.60
N LYS A 680 -17.91 1.36 -9.72
CA LYS A 680 -18.09 0.79 -11.07
C LYS A 680 -16.92 1.15 -11.98
N ARG A 681 -15.76 0.54 -11.71
CA ARG A 681 -14.49 0.96 -12.32
C ARG A 681 -14.32 0.59 -13.79
N ILE A 682 -15.01 -0.43 -14.32
CA ILE A 682 -14.71 -0.97 -15.67
C ILE A 682 -16.00 -1.28 -16.46
N ASP A 683 -17.04 -1.81 -15.80
CA ASP A 683 -18.21 -2.32 -16.52
C ASP A 683 -19.19 -1.25 -17.03
N TYR A 684 -19.16 -0.01 -16.54
CA TYR A 684 -20.21 0.97 -16.92
C TYR A 684 -20.15 1.36 -18.42
N ALA A 685 -18.94 1.55 -18.96
CA ALA A 685 -18.76 1.89 -20.37
C ALA A 685 -19.14 0.71 -21.27
N ASP A 686 -18.74 -0.50 -20.88
CA ASP A 686 -19.10 -1.74 -21.57
C ASP A 686 -20.61 -2.01 -21.50
N ASP A 687 -21.25 -1.85 -20.34
CA ASP A 687 -22.71 -1.95 -20.16
C ASP A 687 -23.46 -0.95 -21.04
N LEU A 688 -22.97 0.29 -21.08
CA LEU A 688 -23.55 1.37 -21.85
C LEU A 688 -23.53 1.05 -23.35
N LEU A 689 -22.36 0.66 -23.87
CA LEU A 689 -22.22 0.29 -25.28
C LEU A 689 -22.93 -1.02 -25.62
N THR A 690 -22.97 -1.98 -24.70
CA THR A 690 -23.71 -3.25 -24.87
C THR A 690 -25.20 -2.99 -25.00
N LYS A 691 -25.79 -2.20 -24.10
CA LYS A 691 -27.22 -1.82 -24.17
C LYS A 691 -27.54 -1.07 -25.46
N ARG A 692 -26.61 -0.21 -25.90
CA ARG A 692 -26.76 0.51 -27.16
C ARG A 692 -26.76 -0.44 -28.35
N LEU A 693 -25.82 -1.37 -28.43
CA LEU A 693 -25.78 -2.38 -29.49
C LEU A 693 -27.02 -3.29 -29.48
N ASP A 694 -27.51 -3.69 -28.30
CA ASP A 694 -28.77 -4.41 -28.17
C ASP A 694 -29.96 -3.63 -28.73
N THR A 695 -30.00 -2.31 -28.50
CA THR A 695 -31.05 -1.44 -29.03
C THR A 695 -31.01 -1.40 -30.56
N TYR A 696 -29.81 -1.36 -31.14
CA TYR A 696 -29.66 -1.42 -32.60
C TYR A 696 -30.17 -2.74 -33.16
N GLU A 697 -29.75 -3.87 -32.59
CA GLU A 697 -30.12 -5.20 -33.07
C GLU A 697 -31.59 -5.55 -32.87
N ARG A 698 -32.23 -5.04 -31.80
CA ARG A 698 -33.62 -5.39 -31.46
C ARG A 698 -34.65 -4.41 -31.98
N SER A 699 -34.27 -3.15 -32.22
CA SER A 699 -35.24 -2.07 -32.43
C SER A 699 -34.95 -1.16 -33.61
N TYR A 700 -33.71 -1.09 -34.12
CA TYR A 700 -33.36 -0.20 -35.23
C TYR A 700 -33.11 -0.94 -36.55
N LEU A 701 -32.77 -2.23 -36.49
CA LEU A 701 -32.58 -3.11 -37.64
C LEU A 701 -33.80 -4.02 -37.82
#